data_AF-A0A931YS54-F1
#
_entry.id   AF-A0A931YS54-F1
#
_cell.length_a   1.000
_cell.length_b   1.000
_cell.length_c   1.000
_cell.angle_alpha   90.00
_cell.angle_beta   90.00
_cell.angle_gamma   90.00
#
_symmetry.space_group_name_H-M   'P 1'
#
loop_
_entity.id
_entity.type
_entity.pdbx_description
1 polymer ?
#
loop_
_entity_poly.entity_id
_entity_poly.type
_entity_poly.pdbx_seq_one_letter_code
_entity_poly.pdbx_strand_id
1 'polypeptide(L)'
;MTGVVVVQTWSNDRGGSGTASGTTSWSVSGIALQSGTNVITVTARDAANNTGTDTITVIYTPPTGVVTLATGLSNPNDIAVDDTSVYWTEYGGRTVKKVSKSGGSVATLASGLYSVSGLAVDNNYVYFAENIGINAANIKKVSKNGGTVITLASGQPSTWSVAVDGISVYWTDGYGGTIRKVPINGGTVSILATGSDSPSGIAVDSTNVYWSEFTNPGNIRKVALSGGSVITLASNSNTPGIATDGTNVYWTESVYINNGKVNKVSVSGGSVTSLATDLSSPWDISVDDNNAYWVEYSSSGAVKQVSLNGGSVTILASGLSEPVAVAIDNTNVYWVERNGGTSGAGTVKSVAKGTTTPTPTPTPTATPIPTVTVTQTPTPTPTVTPTPTPTATGTATVTATPTATPTKTPTVAPTPTATPTITKTPTSGQLSLSKNTAYLSGDTIVATVVDGDRNVNVNYADVLTTSLRVTGTDYSVGTDLILDLKETNVNSGSFLATIRTGAITQGGADQQGATHPDNEGTIKTIQGGTANVIYNDTTSYASNTLTEQVTFSSFDASIAFSEDSYVLGQYAIITMADAEQNTSIDTNQTLLESVFIQTNPSNNARVRLIETGYDTGTFVGSILIASNGATTDFNVIVASTGDILVTTYTDEINTTGQTRLVTDSALVAVATTPTPTPTPTVTPTVTQTTTPTATPTACAGNISGQVTDATTGDPIAGATVVLAQGTTPIDSTTTNAQGAYTFQGVDCGDYIVSAQATGYEDATPQQTTVENGVTTEVDFSLTAAPSTTGNITGTVTDADTGSPIAGATVAYGEGTSPQDFVPIYQTTTGADGTYEFAGVDAGSYLVAAQATGYQPNAITVTVVGGETTTANIALTSSATSCDVATAITSSPSTVTVAKGDSTEVTVMVTGEDGCAVVGDKVKATSNNTSIATVSPSKATTDANGQVTFTITGNKKGSAKVTFKETTANLKTKTMINVTK
;
A
#
# COMPACT_ATOMS: atom_id res chain seq x y z
N MET A 1 51.98 22.41 29.74
CA MET A 1 52.40 23.50 28.82
C MET A 1 51.15 24.23 28.38
N THR A 2 51.17 25.56 28.22
CA THR A 2 50.01 26.35 27.76
C THR A 2 50.03 26.52 26.25
N GLY A 3 49.83 25.43 25.51
CA GLY A 3 49.54 25.48 24.08
C GLY A 3 48.04 25.68 23.86
N VAL A 4 47.66 26.53 22.90
CA VAL A 4 46.26 26.60 22.45
C VAL A 4 45.97 25.34 21.64
N VAL A 5 44.95 24.59 22.06
CA VAL A 5 44.50 23.38 21.36
C VAL A 5 43.72 23.81 20.12
N VAL A 6 44.12 23.30 18.96
CA VAL A 6 43.57 23.70 17.64
C VAL A 6 42.67 22.61 17.05
N VAL A 7 42.97 21.33 17.30
CA VAL A 7 42.13 20.21 16.86
C VAL A 7 42.01 19.19 17.99
N GLN A 8 40.81 18.64 18.19
CA GLN A 8 40.52 17.55 19.13
C GLN A 8 39.75 16.45 18.38
N THR A 9 40.28 15.23 18.37
CA THR A 9 39.63 14.07 17.76
C THR A 9 39.52 12.91 18.75
N TRP A 10 38.45 12.13 18.67
CA TRP A 10 38.26 10.92 19.46
C TRP A 10 38.11 9.69 18.55
N SER A 11 38.44 8.50 19.08
CA SER A 11 38.26 7.21 18.41
C SER A 11 38.02 6.10 19.44
N ASN A 12 37.08 5.19 19.18
CA ASN A 12 36.81 4.00 20.00
C ASN A 12 37.50 2.77 19.38
N ASP A 13 38.12 1.88 20.17
CA ASP A 13 38.70 0.61 19.70
C ASP A 13 37.66 -0.34 19.09
N ARG A 14 36.38 -0.15 19.44
CA ARG A 14 35.22 -0.85 18.86
C ARG A 14 34.59 -0.16 17.65
N GLY A 15 35.22 0.88 17.12
CA GLY A 15 34.74 1.63 15.96
C GLY A 15 33.95 2.88 16.33
N GLY A 16 33.91 3.84 15.40
CA GLY A 16 33.45 5.21 15.63
C GLY A 16 34.62 6.16 15.95
N SER A 17 34.59 7.34 15.34
CA SER A 17 35.54 8.42 15.57
C SER A 17 34.93 9.76 15.16
N GLY A 18 35.50 10.87 15.61
CA GLY A 18 35.03 12.21 15.25
C GLY A 18 35.78 13.33 15.96
N THR A 19 35.27 14.55 15.89
CA THR A 19 35.80 15.72 16.61
C THR A 19 35.15 15.89 17.98
N ALA A 20 35.89 16.45 18.95
CA ALA A 20 35.35 16.88 20.24
C ALA A 20 35.15 18.40 20.30
N SER A 21 34.17 18.85 21.08
CA SER A 21 33.81 20.27 21.23
C SER A 21 34.39 20.85 22.52
N GLY A 22 35.16 21.94 22.40
CA GLY A 22 35.69 22.68 23.55
C GLY A 22 37.13 23.14 23.36
N THR A 23 37.80 23.55 24.45
CA THR A 23 39.22 23.93 24.45
C THR A 23 39.92 23.55 25.75
N THR A 24 39.36 23.91 26.92
CA THR A 24 39.87 23.55 28.26
C THR A 24 39.08 22.44 28.95
N SER A 25 37.84 22.23 28.51
CA SER A 25 36.95 21.14 28.89
C SER A 25 36.24 20.70 27.61
N TRP A 26 36.14 19.39 27.37
CA TRP A 26 35.70 18.85 26.09
C TRP A 26 34.44 18.00 26.24
N SER A 27 33.55 18.05 25.25
CA SER A 27 32.36 17.21 25.18
C SER A 27 32.26 16.47 23.84
N VAL A 28 31.69 15.27 23.90
CA VAL A 28 31.28 14.45 22.76
C VAL A 28 29.95 13.81 23.14
N SER A 29 28.98 13.83 22.23
CA SER A 29 27.68 13.17 22.35
C SER A 29 27.54 12.08 21.29
N GLY A 30 26.73 11.05 21.55
CA GLY A 30 26.44 10.02 20.55
C GLY A 30 27.59 9.04 20.25
N ILE A 31 28.53 8.83 21.17
CA ILE A 31 29.53 7.77 21.02
C ILE A 31 28.82 6.41 21.08
N ALA A 32 28.80 5.69 19.97
CA ALA A 32 28.34 4.30 19.92
C ALA A 32 29.28 3.39 20.73
N LEU A 33 28.69 2.49 21.53
CA LEU A 33 29.41 1.53 22.37
C LEU A 33 28.98 0.11 21.99
N GLN A 34 29.95 -0.79 21.81
CA GLN A 34 29.67 -2.22 21.65
C GLN A 34 29.60 -2.92 23.01
N SER A 35 28.96 -4.09 23.07
CA SER A 35 28.89 -4.91 24.30
C SER A 35 30.29 -5.29 24.79
N GLY A 36 30.53 -5.14 26.10
CA GLY A 36 31.83 -5.38 26.71
C GLY A 36 32.68 -4.11 26.81
N THR A 37 34.00 -4.26 26.62
CA THR A 37 34.98 -3.18 26.88
C THR A 37 35.24 -2.35 25.64
N ASN A 38 35.00 -1.06 25.75
CA ASN A 38 35.31 -0.01 24.77
C ASN A 38 36.45 0.85 25.33
N VAL A 39 37.41 1.25 24.49
CA VAL A 39 38.52 2.14 24.85
C VAL A 39 38.46 3.36 23.95
N ILE A 40 37.92 4.45 24.49
CA ILE A 40 37.80 5.73 23.78
C ILE A 40 39.10 6.50 24.02
N THR A 41 39.86 6.70 22.95
CA THR A 41 41.08 7.53 22.94
C THR A 41 40.71 8.93 22.47
N VAL A 42 41.14 9.96 23.19
CA VAL A 42 41.03 11.37 22.78
C VAL A 42 42.42 11.90 22.47
N THR A 43 42.57 12.54 21.30
CA THR A 43 43.80 13.17 20.84
C THR A 43 43.60 14.67 20.69
N ALA A 44 44.38 15.46 21.44
CA ALA A 44 44.43 16.92 21.32
C ALA A 44 45.71 17.34 20.58
N ARG A 45 45.59 18.32 19.68
CA ARG A 45 46.67 18.84 18.83
C ARG A 45 46.84 20.35 19.03
N ASP A 46 48.08 20.81 19.22
CA ASP A 46 48.39 22.24 19.37
C ASP A 46 48.72 22.95 18.03
N ALA A 47 48.87 24.27 18.08
CA ALA A 47 49.22 25.09 16.91
C ALA A 47 50.62 24.84 16.32
N ALA A 48 51.51 24.14 17.04
CA ALA A 48 52.81 23.68 16.55
C ALA A 48 52.76 22.23 16.06
N ASN A 49 51.55 21.67 15.90
CA ASN A 49 51.24 20.33 15.41
C ASN A 49 51.63 19.18 16.37
N ASN A 50 52.00 19.49 17.62
CA ASN A 50 52.26 18.48 18.65
C ASN A 50 50.95 17.83 19.10
N THR A 51 50.98 16.55 19.46
CA THR A 51 49.80 15.80 19.92
C THR A 51 49.97 15.24 21.33
N GLY A 52 48.94 15.36 22.16
CA GLY A 52 48.78 14.63 23.42
C GLY A 52 47.53 13.74 23.36
N THR A 53 47.59 12.59 24.03
CA THR A 53 46.50 11.59 24.03
C THR A 53 46.12 11.20 25.46
N ASP A 54 44.84 10.96 25.69
CA ASP A 54 44.32 10.34 26.92
C ASP A 54 43.24 9.30 26.57
N THR A 55 42.94 8.38 27.49
CA THR A 55 42.06 7.21 27.23
C THR A 55 41.06 6.97 28.37
N ILE A 56 39.79 6.80 28.02
CA ILE A 56 38.75 6.33 28.95
C ILE A 56 38.24 4.95 28.53
N THR A 57 38.25 4.02 29.48
CA THR A 57 37.70 2.66 29.29
C THR A 57 36.25 2.61 29.79
N VAL A 58 35.34 2.22 28.91
CA VAL A 58 33.90 2.10 29.21
C VAL A 58 33.48 0.65 29.02
N ILE A 59 33.02 0.01 30.10
CA ILE A 59 32.40 -1.32 30.04
C ILE A 59 30.90 -1.12 29.85
N TYR A 60 30.41 -1.41 28.65
CA TYR A 60 28.98 -1.36 28.33
C TYR A 60 28.39 -2.77 28.42
N THR A 61 27.58 -2.99 29.46
CA THR A 61 26.74 -4.18 29.58
C THR A 61 25.34 -3.82 29.07
N PRO A 62 24.90 -4.29 27.88
CA PRO A 62 23.54 -4.04 27.41
C PRO A 62 22.51 -4.68 28.35
N PRO A 63 21.29 -4.13 28.47
CA PRO A 63 20.24 -4.71 29.32
C PRO A 63 19.92 -6.16 28.92
N THR A 64 20.04 -7.09 29.86
CA THR A 64 19.73 -8.51 29.63
C THR A 64 18.24 -8.77 29.81
N GLY A 65 17.49 -8.73 28.71
CA GLY A 65 16.06 -9.06 28.68
C GLY A 65 15.29 -8.26 27.63
N VAL A 66 13.98 -8.46 27.59
CA VAL A 66 13.08 -7.68 26.73
C VAL A 66 12.85 -6.30 27.34
N VAL A 67 13.24 -5.25 26.63
CA VAL A 67 12.98 -3.85 26.97
C VAL A 67 11.70 -3.41 26.27
N THR A 68 10.80 -2.73 26.98
CA THR A 68 9.63 -2.05 26.35
C THR A 68 9.96 -0.58 26.17
N LEU A 69 9.90 -0.10 24.93
CA LEU A 69 10.29 1.27 24.55
C LEU A 69 9.07 2.20 24.48
N ALA A 70 7.91 1.68 24.12
CA ALA A 70 6.64 2.40 24.10
C ALA A 70 5.45 1.49 24.42
N THR A 71 4.41 2.07 24.99
CA THR A 71 3.15 1.41 25.42
C THR A 71 1.96 2.28 25.06
N GLY A 72 0.79 1.67 24.83
CA GLY A 72 -0.43 2.42 24.52
C GLY A 72 -0.63 2.68 23.03
N LEU A 73 -0.02 1.87 22.17
CA LEU A 73 -0.13 2.01 20.71
C LEU A 73 -1.50 1.54 20.23
N SER A 74 -2.08 2.25 19.24
CA SER A 74 -3.40 1.91 18.72
C SER A 74 -3.32 1.08 17.45
N ASN A 75 -3.31 -0.24 17.64
CA ASN A 75 -3.22 -1.25 16.57
C ASN A 75 -2.05 -0.98 15.60
N PRO A 76 -0.79 -1.14 16.05
CA PRO A 76 0.39 -0.98 15.20
C PRO A 76 0.44 -2.01 14.07
N ASN A 77 1.09 -1.64 12.96
CA ASN A 77 1.18 -2.49 11.77
C ASN A 77 2.62 -2.78 11.35
N ASP A 78 3.44 -1.76 11.13
CA ASP A 78 4.81 -1.88 10.60
C ASP A 78 5.86 -1.13 11.46
N ILE A 79 7.15 -1.48 11.35
CA ILE A 79 8.26 -0.96 12.16
C ILE A 79 9.55 -0.74 11.34
N ALA A 80 10.23 0.39 11.57
CA ALA A 80 11.54 0.70 10.99
C ALA A 80 12.48 1.32 12.04
N VAL A 81 13.80 1.35 11.78
CA VAL A 81 14.79 1.91 12.70
C VAL A 81 15.89 2.70 12.00
N ASP A 82 16.49 3.67 12.69
CA ASP A 82 17.77 4.29 12.31
C ASP A 82 18.77 4.25 13.48
N ASP A 83 19.96 4.86 13.38
CA ASP A 83 20.98 4.85 14.44
C ASP A 83 20.49 5.34 15.82
N THR A 84 19.39 6.11 15.87
CA THR A 84 18.92 6.81 17.08
C THR A 84 17.55 6.36 17.57
N SER A 85 16.69 5.91 16.65
CA SER A 85 15.24 5.90 16.83
C SER A 85 14.59 4.64 16.27
N VAL A 86 13.41 4.33 16.80
CA VAL A 86 12.47 3.32 16.32
C VAL A 86 11.20 4.02 15.86
N TYR A 87 10.69 3.64 14.69
CA TYR A 87 9.56 4.23 13.99
C TYR A 87 8.48 3.16 13.77
N TRP A 88 7.20 3.55 13.81
CA TRP A 88 6.10 2.61 13.52
C TRP A 88 4.86 3.31 12.95
N THR A 89 4.02 2.54 12.27
CA THR A 89 2.68 2.94 11.81
C THR A 89 1.59 2.41 12.75
N GLU A 90 0.56 3.22 13.00
CA GLU A 90 -0.62 2.83 13.79
C GLU A 90 -1.90 2.93 12.97
N TYR A 91 -2.44 1.80 12.53
CA TYR A 91 -3.70 1.74 11.77
C TYR A 91 -4.88 2.28 12.60
N GLY A 92 -4.99 1.86 13.86
CA GLY A 92 -6.06 2.31 14.76
C GLY A 92 -5.80 3.70 15.34
N GLY A 93 -4.53 4.11 15.43
CA GLY A 93 -4.11 5.42 15.89
C GLY A 93 -4.01 6.47 14.79
N ARG A 94 -4.19 6.11 13.51
CA ARG A 94 -4.13 6.98 12.32
C ARG A 94 -2.88 7.89 12.31
N THR A 95 -1.74 7.33 12.71
CA THR A 95 -0.49 8.08 12.92
C THR A 95 0.75 7.31 12.49
N VAL A 96 1.81 8.07 12.21
CA VAL A 96 3.20 7.58 12.17
C VAL A 96 3.92 8.17 13.39
N LYS A 97 4.65 7.34 14.14
CA LYS A 97 5.29 7.73 15.41
C LYS A 97 6.75 7.29 15.47
N LYS A 98 7.51 7.89 16.39
CA LYS A 98 8.85 7.45 16.79
C LYS A 98 9.09 7.48 18.30
N VAL A 99 10.08 6.71 18.75
CA VAL A 99 10.69 6.78 20.09
C VAL A 99 12.20 6.59 19.96
N SER A 100 13.00 7.14 20.88
CA SER A 100 14.44 6.86 20.87
C SER A 100 14.72 5.42 21.29
N LYS A 101 15.80 4.83 20.76
CA LYS A 101 16.28 3.49 21.13
C LYS A 101 16.68 3.35 22.59
N SER A 102 16.97 4.45 23.29
CA SER A 102 17.16 4.46 24.76
C SER A 102 15.84 4.45 25.56
N GLY A 103 14.69 4.43 24.88
CA GLY A 103 13.39 4.80 25.45
C GLY A 103 13.26 6.31 25.64
N GLY A 104 12.06 6.76 26.03
CA GLY A 104 11.74 8.16 26.27
C GLY A 104 10.30 8.49 25.93
N SER A 105 10.00 9.78 25.75
CA SER A 105 8.69 10.23 25.23
C SER A 105 8.51 9.81 23.78
N VAL A 106 7.33 9.28 23.46
CA VAL A 106 6.89 9.02 22.08
C VAL A 106 6.59 10.34 21.38
N ALA A 107 7.10 10.52 20.15
CA ALA A 107 6.77 11.63 19.28
C ALA A 107 5.88 11.16 18.12
N THR A 108 4.77 11.82 17.89
CA THR A 108 3.99 11.66 16.65
C THR A 108 4.67 12.48 15.54
N LEU A 109 4.89 11.85 14.38
CA LEU A 109 5.47 12.50 13.20
C LEU A 109 4.38 12.92 12.20
N ALA A 110 3.34 12.09 12.05
CA ALA A 110 2.17 12.37 11.22
C ALA A 110 0.89 11.90 11.92
N SER A 111 -0.21 12.62 11.72
CA SER A 111 -1.53 12.40 12.33
C SER A 111 -2.65 12.82 11.38
N GLY A 112 -3.90 12.49 11.70
CA GLY A 112 -5.07 12.82 10.86
C GLY A 112 -5.18 11.94 9.62
N LEU A 113 -4.44 10.83 9.57
CA LEU A 113 -4.34 9.95 8.40
C LEU A 113 -5.53 8.98 8.30
N TYR A 114 -5.62 8.25 7.19
CA TYR A 114 -6.49 7.09 7.06
C TYR A 114 -5.75 5.80 7.46
N SER A 115 -5.95 4.68 6.76
CA SER A 115 -5.34 3.38 7.07
C SER A 115 -3.86 3.33 6.68
N VAL A 116 -2.97 3.77 7.57
CA VAL A 116 -1.52 3.60 7.39
C VAL A 116 -1.11 2.12 7.34
N SER A 117 -0.24 1.76 6.39
CA SER A 117 0.29 0.41 6.21
C SER A 117 1.82 0.38 6.28
N GLY A 118 2.51 0.15 5.16
CA GLY A 118 3.94 -0.08 5.07
C GLY A 118 4.81 1.14 5.42
N LEU A 119 6.04 0.88 5.89
CA LEU A 119 6.95 1.87 6.47
C LEU A 119 8.43 1.67 6.05
N ALA A 120 9.08 2.73 5.59
CA ALA A 120 10.52 2.74 5.30
C ALA A 120 11.18 4.04 5.81
N VAL A 121 12.52 4.05 5.95
CA VAL A 121 13.30 5.23 6.36
C VAL A 121 14.58 5.35 5.54
N ASP A 122 14.94 6.57 5.12
CA ASP A 122 16.27 6.88 4.58
C ASP A 122 17.15 7.50 5.70
N ASN A 123 18.10 8.37 5.37
CA ASN A 123 18.80 9.21 6.33
C ASN A 123 17.91 10.31 6.96
N ASN A 124 16.94 10.89 6.24
CA ASN A 124 16.31 12.19 6.58
C ASN A 124 14.80 12.12 6.88
N TYR A 125 14.10 11.17 6.25
CA TYR A 125 12.66 11.06 6.17
C TYR A 125 12.18 9.67 6.63
N VAL A 126 10.86 9.62 6.86
CA VAL A 126 10.07 8.43 7.09
C VAL A 126 9.04 8.37 5.97
N TYR A 127 9.02 7.27 5.23
CA TYR A 127 8.17 7.02 4.07
C TYR A 127 7.10 6.01 4.45
N PHE A 128 5.86 6.25 4.07
CA PHE A 128 4.75 5.39 4.45
C PHE A 128 3.61 5.42 3.44
N ALA A 129 2.85 4.33 3.39
CA ALA A 129 1.60 4.26 2.65
C ALA A 129 0.41 4.61 3.55
N GLU A 130 -0.54 5.38 3.02
CA GLU A 130 -1.85 5.65 3.60
C GLU A 130 -2.93 5.13 2.64
N ASN A 131 -3.77 4.21 3.10
CA ASN A 131 -4.95 3.76 2.36
C ASN A 131 -6.18 4.55 2.84
N ILE A 132 -6.76 5.36 1.96
CA ILE A 132 -8.03 6.08 2.18
C ILE A 132 -9.22 5.15 1.90
N GLY A 133 -9.07 4.25 0.92
CA GLY A 133 -10.06 3.22 0.61
C GLY A 133 -9.51 2.09 -0.25
N ILE A 134 -10.40 1.22 -0.73
CA ILE A 134 -10.06 0.23 -1.77
C ILE A 134 -9.68 0.99 -3.03
N ASN A 135 -8.48 0.76 -3.54
CA ASN A 135 -7.88 1.45 -4.69
C ASN A 135 -7.75 2.99 -4.56
N ALA A 136 -7.67 3.50 -3.33
CA ALA A 136 -7.37 4.91 -3.05
C ALA A 136 -6.27 5.00 -1.98
N ALA A 137 -5.01 4.85 -2.40
CA ALA A 137 -3.83 4.95 -1.56
C ALA A 137 -2.92 6.15 -1.93
N ASN A 138 -2.23 6.67 -0.93
CA ASN A 138 -1.23 7.72 -1.03
C ASN A 138 0.12 7.19 -0.56
N ILE A 139 1.19 7.47 -1.30
CA ILE A 139 2.57 7.31 -0.82
C ILE A 139 2.99 8.67 -0.27
N LYS A 140 3.39 8.73 1.01
CA LYS A 140 3.74 9.96 1.71
C LYS A 140 5.13 9.86 2.34
N LYS A 141 5.75 11.02 2.58
CA LYS A 141 6.95 11.16 3.43
C LYS A 141 6.78 12.25 4.48
N VAL A 142 7.45 12.10 5.61
CA VAL A 142 7.57 13.14 6.64
C VAL A 142 9.01 13.17 7.17
N SER A 143 9.52 14.33 7.59
CA SER A 143 10.88 14.38 8.15
C SER A 143 10.95 13.55 9.44
N LYS A 144 12.08 12.88 9.67
CA LYS A 144 12.37 12.20 10.94
C LYS A 144 12.28 13.11 12.17
N ASN A 145 12.34 14.43 11.98
CA ASN A 145 12.21 15.43 13.05
C ASN A 145 10.77 15.92 13.25
N GLY A 146 9.81 15.45 12.46
CA GLY A 146 8.46 16.02 12.35
C GLY A 146 8.41 17.22 11.39
N GLY A 147 7.21 17.70 11.11
CA GLY A 147 6.95 18.77 10.15
C GLY A 147 5.90 18.36 9.11
N THR A 148 5.80 19.11 8.01
CA THR A 148 4.81 18.86 6.96
C THR A 148 4.94 17.46 6.37
N VAL A 149 3.80 16.78 6.23
CA VAL A 149 3.68 15.51 5.51
C VAL A 149 3.54 15.81 4.03
N ILE A 150 4.39 15.23 3.20
CA ILE A 150 4.44 15.45 1.75
C ILE A 150 3.90 14.22 1.05
N THR A 151 2.86 14.38 0.22
CA THR A 151 2.40 13.33 -0.70
C THR A 151 3.36 13.23 -1.88
N LEU A 152 3.87 12.03 -2.16
CA LEU A 152 4.74 11.71 -3.30
C LEU A 152 3.96 11.12 -4.47
N ALA A 153 2.92 10.33 -4.17
CA ALA A 153 1.97 9.78 -5.13
C ALA A 153 0.59 9.68 -4.48
N SER A 154 -0.47 9.91 -5.25
CA SER A 154 -1.87 9.85 -4.81
C SER A 154 -2.71 8.98 -5.73
N GLY A 155 -3.88 8.51 -5.27
CA GLY A 155 -4.81 7.71 -6.08
C GLY A 155 -4.23 6.37 -6.56
N GLN A 156 -3.30 5.79 -5.81
CA GLN A 156 -2.70 4.50 -6.14
C GLN A 156 -3.63 3.34 -5.73
N PRO A 157 -3.49 2.15 -6.34
CA PRO A 157 -4.15 0.94 -5.85
C PRO A 157 -3.76 0.64 -4.40
N SER A 158 -4.54 -0.18 -3.68
CA SER A 158 -4.33 -0.37 -2.24
C SER A 158 -2.93 -0.92 -1.92
N THR A 159 -2.13 -0.12 -1.21
CA THR A 159 -0.70 -0.35 -0.97
C THR A 159 -0.46 -1.09 0.34
N TRP A 160 0.30 -2.18 0.30
CA TRP A 160 0.54 -3.04 1.47
C TRP A 160 1.90 -2.79 2.15
N SER A 161 3.01 -2.79 1.40
CA SER A 161 4.36 -2.59 1.92
C SER A 161 5.13 -1.54 1.11
N VAL A 162 6.16 -0.93 1.73
CA VAL A 162 6.95 0.18 1.17
C VAL A 162 8.44 -0.07 1.44
N ALA A 163 9.29 0.14 0.44
CA ALA A 163 10.75 0.19 0.57
C ALA A 163 11.29 1.50 -0.03
N VAL A 164 12.54 1.84 0.28
CA VAL A 164 13.19 3.06 -0.21
C VAL A 164 14.68 2.81 -0.47
N ASP A 165 15.23 3.43 -1.52
CA ASP A 165 16.67 3.51 -1.75
C ASP A 165 17.14 4.98 -1.76
N GLY A 166 18.35 5.27 -2.26
CA GLY A 166 18.86 6.65 -2.34
C GLY A 166 18.19 7.54 -3.39
N ILE A 167 17.25 7.02 -4.19
CA ILE A 167 16.74 7.67 -5.41
C ILE A 167 15.20 7.61 -5.49
N SER A 168 14.58 6.50 -5.10
CA SER A 168 13.14 6.23 -5.24
C SER A 168 12.52 5.54 -4.02
N VAL A 169 11.22 5.74 -3.86
CA VAL A 169 10.33 4.96 -2.98
C VAL A 169 9.65 3.90 -3.84
N TYR A 170 9.55 2.67 -3.32
CA TYR A 170 9.01 1.49 -4.00
C TYR A 170 7.86 0.90 -3.18
N TRP A 171 6.82 0.35 -3.81
CA TRP A 171 5.71 -0.25 -3.08
C TRP A 171 4.97 -1.37 -3.83
N THR A 172 4.18 -2.13 -3.07
CA THR A 172 3.36 -3.25 -3.51
C THR A 172 1.87 -2.91 -3.51
N ASP A 173 1.23 -3.07 -4.67
CA ASP A 173 -0.21 -2.87 -4.85
C ASP A 173 -0.96 -4.20 -4.68
N GLY A 174 -1.33 -4.53 -3.44
CA GLY A 174 -1.85 -5.85 -3.05
C GLY A 174 -3.16 -6.26 -3.75
N TYR A 175 -3.97 -5.32 -4.23
CA TYR A 175 -5.12 -5.60 -5.12
C TYR A 175 -4.91 -5.17 -6.58
N GLY A 176 -3.87 -4.37 -6.86
CA GLY A 176 -3.53 -3.91 -8.21
C GLY A 176 -2.57 -4.84 -8.96
N GLY A 177 -2.04 -5.87 -8.30
CA GLY A 177 -1.09 -6.83 -8.89
C GLY A 177 0.18 -6.20 -9.46
N THR A 178 0.55 -5.02 -8.96
CA THR A 178 1.58 -4.14 -9.53
C THR A 178 2.66 -3.80 -8.51
N ILE A 179 3.88 -3.59 -9.01
CA ILE A 179 5.01 -3.04 -8.26
C ILE A 179 5.32 -1.68 -8.87
N ARG A 180 5.42 -0.64 -8.05
CA ARG A 180 5.61 0.75 -8.50
C ARG A 180 6.79 1.42 -7.82
N LYS A 181 7.24 2.52 -8.43
CA LYS A 181 8.18 3.47 -7.82
C LYS A 181 7.80 4.92 -8.10
N VAL A 182 8.29 5.83 -7.26
CA VAL A 182 8.30 7.28 -7.46
C VAL A 182 9.63 7.84 -6.94
N PRO A 183 10.24 8.87 -7.54
CA PRO A 183 11.46 9.47 -7.00
C PRO A 183 11.24 9.98 -5.56
N ILE A 184 12.28 9.95 -4.70
CA ILE A 184 12.16 10.37 -3.29
C ILE A 184 11.74 11.84 -3.11
N ASN A 185 11.81 12.66 -4.16
CA ASN A 185 11.40 14.06 -4.19
C ASN A 185 10.03 14.30 -4.83
N GLY A 186 9.33 13.25 -5.25
CA GLY A 186 8.10 13.33 -6.04
C GLY A 186 8.39 13.30 -7.55
N GLY A 187 7.32 13.25 -8.35
CA GLY A 187 7.39 13.14 -9.81
C GLY A 187 6.55 11.97 -10.33
N THR A 188 6.78 11.59 -11.58
CA THR A 188 5.96 10.59 -12.29
C THR A 188 6.08 9.18 -11.70
N VAL A 189 4.95 8.59 -11.32
CA VAL A 189 4.87 7.21 -10.83
C VAL A 189 5.16 6.25 -11.99
N SER A 190 6.15 5.38 -11.80
CA SER A 190 6.51 4.34 -12.77
C SER A 190 6.04 2.97 -12.29
N ILE A 191 5.40 2.19 -13.17
CA ILE A 191 5.12 0.77 -12.92
C ILE A 191 6.38 -0.03 -13.32
N LEU A 192 6.90 -0.84 -12.39
CA LEU A 192 8.06 -1.71 -12.61
C LEU A 192 7.68 -3.13 -12.99
N ALA A 193 6.55 -3.63 -12.49
CA ALA A 193 6.02 -4.95 -12.78
C ALA A 193 4.49 -4.96 -12.71
N THR A 194 3.86 -5.77 -13.55
CA THR A 194 2.42 -6.05 -13.61
C THR A 194 2.17 -7.55 -13.43
N GLY A 195 0.92 -7.97 -13.25
CA GLY A 195 0.54 -9.39 -13.24
C GLY A 195 1.11 -10.21 -12.08
N SER A 196 1.46 -9.56 -10.96
CA SER A 196 1.77 -10.25 -9.71
C SER A 196 0.47 -10.56 -8.95
N ASP A 197 0.43 -11.69 -8.26
CA ASP A 197 -0.75 -12.14 -7.52
C ASP A 197 -0.64 -11.75 -6.04
N SER A 198 -1.49 -10.81 -5.59
CA SER A 198 -1.47 -10.19 -4.26
C SER A 198 -0.05 -9.91 -3.69
N PRO A 199 0.73 -9.03 -4.33
CA PRO A 199 2.09 -8.71 -3.88
C PRO A 199 2.07 -8.06 -2.48
N SER A 200 2.94 -8.53 -1.59
CA SER A 200 2.86 -8.29 -0.14
C SER A 200 4.03 -7.47 0.40
N GLY A 201 5.00 -8.10 1.07
CA GLY A 201 6.27 -7.48 1.45
C GLY A 201 7.12 -7.10 0.23
N ILE A 202 7.97 -6.09 0.40
CA ILE A 202 8.89 -5.58 -0.62
C ILE A 202 10.26 -5.31 -0.02
N ALA A 203 11.32 -5.65 -0.76
CA ALA A 203 12.70 -5.38 -0.40
C ALA A 203 13.48 -4.85 -1.61
N VAL A 204 14.56 -4.12 -1.39
CA VAL A 204 15.34 -3.45 -2.46
C VAL A 204 16.84 -3.60 -2.20
N ASP A 205 17.62 -3.81 -3.26
CA ASP A 205 19.07 -3.66 -3.24
C ASP A 205 19.53 -2.64 -4.29
N SER A 206 20.85 -2.43 -4.45
CA SER A 206 21.41 -1.47 -5.40
C SER A 206 21.18 -1.80 -6.89
N THR A 207 20.43 -2.85 -7.22
CA THR A 207 20.22 -3.35 -8.59
C THR A 207 18.82 -3.89 -8.89
N ASN A 208 18.08 -4.44 -7.91
CA ASN A 208 16.74 -4.99 -8.11
C ASN A 208 15.76 -4.62 -6.98
N VAL A 209 14.47 -4.63 -7.32
CA VAL A 209 13.34 -4.73 -6.39
C VAL A 209 12.94 -6.20 -6.26
N TYR A 210 12.61 -6.63 -5.05
CA TYR A 210 12.16 -7.97 -4.70
C TYR A 210 10.80 -7.89 -4.01
N TRP A 211 9.91 -8.84 -4.28
CA TRP A 211 8.63 -8.93 -3.58
C TRP A 211 8.19 -10.36 -3.37
N SER A 212 7.39 -10.52 -2.32
CA SER A 212 6.63 -11.72 -2.01
C SER A 212 5.21 -11.60 -2.56
N GLU A 213 4.58 -12.75 -2.83
CA GLU A 213 3.15 -12.86 -3.11
C GLU A 213 2.47 -13.59 -1.94
N PHE A 214 1.32 -13.06 -1.49
CA PHE A 214 0.57 -13.60 -0.35
C PHE A 214 -0.68 -14.36 -0.80
N THR A 215 -0.52 -15.23 -1.80
CA THR A 215 -1.57 -16.13 -2.29
C THR A 215 -1.16 -17.60 -2.23
N ASN A 216 -1.99 -18.47 -2.79
CA ASN A 216 -1.81 -19.91 -2.80
C ASN A 216 -2.06 -20.48 -4.22
N PRO A 217 -1.02 -20.83 -5.01
CA PRO A 217 0.42 -20.71 -4.71
C PRO A 217 1.01 -19.34 -5.10
N GLY A 218 1.54 -18.60 -4.12
CA GLY A 218 2.37 -17.41 -4.37
C GLY A 218 3.80 -17.73 -4.83
N ASN A 219 4.54 -16.70 -5.21
CA ASN A 219 5.94 -16.73 -5.63
C ASN A 219 6.79 -15.68 -4.89
N ILE A 220 8.11 -15.86 -4.94
CA ILE A 220 9.09 -14.80 -4.71
C ILE A 220 9.59 -14.32 -6.07
N ARG A 221 9.57 -13.01 -6.32
CA ARG A 221 9.93 -12.41 -7.61
C ARG A 221 10.91 -11.25 -7.47
N LYS A 222 11.52 -10.87 -8.58
CA LYS A 222 12.32 -9.65 -8.72
C LYS A 222 12.18 -8.97 -10.08
N VAL A 223 12.56 -7.69 -10.14
CA VAL A 223 12.78 -6.91 -11.36
C VAL A 223 13.90 -5.90 -11.13
N ALA A 224 14.64 -5.50 -12.17
CA ALA A 224 15.69 -4.49 -12.03
C ALA A 224 15.10 -3.10 -11.65
N LEU A 225 15.88 -2.24 -10.99
CA LEU A 225 15.44 -0.87 -10.61
C LEU A 225 15.08 0.00 -11.84
N SER A 226 15.62 -0.34 -13.01
CA SER A 226 15.32 0.23 -14.33
C SER A 226 13.96 -0.20 -14.91
N GLY A 227 13.30 -1.19 -14.31
CA GLY A 227 12.28 -2.00 -15.00
C GLY A 227 12.91 -3.06 -15.90
N GLY A 228 12.06 -3.87 -16.53
CA GLY A 228 12.44 -4.97 -17.42
C GLY A 228 11.64 -6.25 -17.16
N SER A 229 12.14 -7.40 -17.61
CA SER A 229 11.48 -8.69 -17.39
C SER A 229 11.43 -9.08 -15.91
N VAL A 230 10.25 -9.45 -15.43
CA VAL A 230 10.04 -10.03 -14.09
C VAL A 230 10.64 -11.43 -14.03
N ILE A 231 11.42 -11.72 -13.00
CA ILE A 231 12.06 -13.02 -12.77
C ILE A 231 11.48 -13.64 -11.49
N THR A 232 10.89 -14.83 -11.61
CA THR A 232 10.49 -15.65 -10.46
C THR A 232 11.72 -16.38 -9.90
N LEU A 233 11.98 -16.19 -8.61
CA LEU A 233 13.10 -16.80 -7.87
C LEU A 233 12.67 -18.05 -7.08
N ALA A 234 11.42 -18.10 -6.63
CA ALA A 234 10.80 -19.26 -5.99
C ALA A 234 9.29 -19.30 -6.25
N SER A 235 8.69 -20.49 -6.20
CA SER A 235 7.26 -20.72 -6.48
C SER A 235 6.64 -21.69 -5.46
N ASN A 236 5.34 -21.54 -5.22
CA ASN A 236 4.59 -22.21 -4.14
C ASN A 236 4.98 -21.72 -2.73
N SER A 237 5.37 -20.44 -2.67
CA SER A 237 5.73 -19.72 -1.47
C SER A 237 4.60 -18.74 -1.14
N ASN A 238 3.77 -19.08 -0.15
CA ASN A 238 2.75 -18.18 0.42
C ASN A 238 3.42 -17.32 1.51
N THR A 239 3.64 -16.04 1.21
CA THR A 239 4.70 -15.25 1.85
C THR A 239 4.25 -13.85 2.29
N PRO A 240 4.18 -13.58 3.61
CA PRO A 240 3.89 -12.24 4.13
C PRO A 240 5.12 -11.31 4.20
N GLY A 241 6.28 -11.81 4.61
CA GLY A 241 7.50 -10.99 4.82
C GLY A 241 8.70 -11.43 3.97
N ILE A 242 9.53 -10.45 3.57
CA ILE A 242 10.68 -10.62 2.67
C ILE A 242 11.83 -9.65 3.03
N ALA A 243 13.08 -10.10 2.88
CA ALA A 243 14.28 -9.29 3.08
C ALA A 243 15.41 -9.68 2.10
N THR A 244 16.46 -8.86 1.99
CA THR A 244 17.64 -9.11 1.13
C THR A 244 18.93 -8.70 1.82
N ASP A 245 20.03 -9.41 1.56
CA ASP A 245 21.41 -9.01 1.90
C ASP A 245 22.20 -8.53 0.65
N GLY A 246 21.51 -8.35 -0.50
CA GLY A 246 22.10 -8.05 -1.81
C GLY A 246 22.76 -9.25 -2.51
N THR A 247 22.86 -10.40 -1.84
CA THR A 247 23.40 -11.66 -2.39
C THR A 247 22.32 -12.75 -2.45
N ASN A 248 21.37 -12.71 -1.52
CA ASN A 248 20.29 -13.66 -1.31
C ASN A 248 19.00 -12.90 -0.92
N VAL A 249 17.87 -13.49 -1.29
CA VAL A 249 16.54 -13.09 -0.84
C VAL A 249 16.08 -14.07 0.24
N TYR A 250 15.45 -13.55 1.28
CA TYR A 250 14.98 -14.28 2.47
C TYR A 250 13.49 -14.04 2.67
N TRP A 251 12.75 -15.06 3.12
CA TRP A 251 11.29 -14.91 3.34
C TRP A 251 10.74 -15.85 4.41
N THR A 252 9.57 -15.47 4.95
CA THR A 252 8.73 -16.30 5.82
C THR A 252 7.66 -17.02 5.00
N GLU A 253 7.46 -18.32 5.20
CA GLU A 253 6.29 -19.04 4.64
C GLU A 253 5.28 -19.33 5.73
N SER A 254 4.01 -18.94 5.52
CA SER A 254 2.96 -19.06 6.53
C SER A 254 2.47 -20.50 6.73
N VAL A 255 1.91 -20.78 7.92
CA VAL A 255 1.59 -22.15 8.39
C VAL A 255 0.37 -22.78 7.72
N TYR A 256 -0.50 -21.99 7.09
CA TYR A 256 -1.77 -22.46 6.51
C TYR A 256 -1.64 -23.66 5.55
N ILE A 257 -0.45 -23.92 5.00
CA ILE A 257 -0.18 -25.02 4.05
C ILE A 257 1.19 -25.69 4.26
N ASN A 258 2.26 -24.91 4.53
CA ASN A 258 3.65 -25.34 4.33
C ASN A 258 4.45 -25.65 5.62
N ASN A 259 3.79 -25.98 6.74
CA ASN A 259 4.40 -26.22 8.07
C ASN A 259 5.19 -25.04 8.69
N GLY A 260 5.20 -23.86 8.08
CA GLY A 260 5.92 -22.67 8.59
C GLY A 260 7.43 -22.75 8.35
N LYS A 261 8.00 -21.83 7.58
CA LYS A 261 9.44 -21.84 7.26
C LYS A 261 10.08 -20.46 7.24
N VAL A 262 11.40 -20.43 7.39
CA VAL A 262 12.26 -19.34 6.90
C VAL A 262 13.14 -19.91 5.80
N ASN A 263 13.09 -19.31 4.62
CA ASN A 263 13.77 -19.76 3.41
C ASN A 263 14.74 -18.71 2.87
N LYS A 264 15.67 -19.14 2.01
CA LYS A 264 16.52 -18.27 1.19
C LYS A 264 16.73 -18.78 -0.23
N VAL A 265 17.05 -17.89 -1.15
CA VAL A 265 17.55 -18.17 -2.51
C VAL A 265 18.53 -17.08 -2.95
N SER A 266 19.51 -17.40 -3.80
CA SER A 266 20.39 -16.38 -4.39
C SER A 266 19.61 -15.34 -5.21
N VAL A 267 20.06 -14.09 -5.25
CA VAL A 267 19.51 -13.05 -6.15
C VAL A 267 19.69 -13.37 -7.63
N SER A 268 20.55 -14.34 -7.97
CA SER A 268 20.70 -14.93 -9.30
C SER A 268 19.63 -15.98 -9.64
N GLY A 269 18.75 -16.33 -8.70
CA GLY A 269 17.97 -17.57 -8.73
C GLY A 269 18.83 -18.80 -8.41
N GLY A 270 18.18 -19.94 -8.20
CA GLY A 270 18.81 -21.22 -7.85
C GLY A 270 17.88 -22.12 -7.05
N SER A 271 18.45 -23.10 -6.34
CA SER A 271 17.68 -23.95 -5.42
C SER A 271 17.35 -23.23 -4.11
N VAL A 272 16.07 -23.21 -3.73
CA VAL A 272 15.61 -22.71 -2.43
C VAL A 272 16.23 -23.53 -1.29
N THR A 273 16.71 -22.86 -0.25
CA THR A 273 17.24 -23.48 0.97
C THR A 273 16.39 -23.06 2.18
N SER A 274 15.79 -24.01 2.89
CA SER A 274 15.14 -23.74 4.17
C SER A 274 16.17 -23.60 5.28
N LEU A 275 16.17 -22.45 5.97
CA LEU A 275 17.00 -22.19 7.15
C LEU A 275 16.34 -22.69 8.44
N ALA A 276 15.01 -22.68 8.48
CA ALA A 276 14.20 -23.20 9.57
C ALA A 276 12.86 -23.74 9.04
N THR A 277 12.32 -24.77 9.71
CA THR A 277 11.04 -25.43 9.40
C THR A 277 10.20 -25.61 10.67
N ASP A 278 8.95 -26.03 10.51
CA ASP A 278 8.05 -26.40 11.61
C ASP A 278 7.78 -25.23 12.57
N LEU A 279 7.68 -24.03 11.98
CA LEU A 279 7.50 -22.74 12.65
C LEU A 279 6.02 -22.43 12.92
N SER A 280 5.75 -21.55 13.88
CA SER A 280 4.40 -21.23 14.36
C SER A 280 3.93 -19.85 13.85
N SER A 281 3.55 -19.80 12.57
CA SER A 281 3.08 -18.60 11.87
C SER A 281 4.15 -17.49 11.76
N PRO A 282 5.31 -17.78 11.13
CA PRO A 282 6.32 -16.75 10.86
C PRO A 282 5.72 -15.71 9.92
N TRP A 283 5.83 -14.44 10.28
CA TRP A 283 5.08 -13.36 9.61
C TRP A 283 6.00 -12.36 8.92
N ASP A 284 6.91 -11.72 9.65
CA ASP A 284 7.82 -10.71 9.12
C ASP A 284 9.29 -11.01 9.50
N ILE A 285 10.25 -10.51 8.71
CA ILE A 285 11.66 -10.92 8.71
C ILE A 285 12.64 -9.78 8.39
N SER A 286 13.73 -9.73 9.16
CA SER A 286 14.91 -8.87 8.95
C SER A 286 16.19 -9.71 8.92
N VAL A 287 17.25 -9.27 8.21
CA VAL A 287 18.53 -10.00 8.11
C VAL A 287 19.75 -9.11 8.34
N ASP A 288 20.78 -9.65 9.00
CA ASP A 288 22.15 -9.10 9.00
C ASP A 288 23.14 -10.11 8.38
N ASP A 289 24.40 -9.70 8.20
CA ASP A 289 25.51 -10.49 7.63
C ASP A 289 25.64 -11.93 8.17
N ASN A 290 25.06 -12.24 9.34
CA ASN A 290 25.22 -13.50 10.05
C ASN A 290 23.89 -14.25 10.25
N ASN A 291 22.76 -13.56 10.44
CA ASN A 291 21.49 -14.18 10.85
C ASN A 291 20.24 -13.56 10.22
N ALA A 292 19.20 -14.38 10.10
CA ALA A 292 17.83 -13.95 9.91
C ALA A 292 17.08 -13.90 11.25
N TYR A 293 16.22 -12.89 11.40
CA TYR A 293 15.39 -12.62 12.57
C TYR A 293 13.94 -12.49 12.15
N TRP A 294 13.00 -13.15 12.83
CA TRP A 294 11.59 -13.09 12.47
C TRP A 294 10.65 -13.05 13.68
N VAL A 295 9.43 -12.58 13.45
CA VAL A 295 8.31 -12.66 14.40
C VAL A 295 7.35 -13.78 14.03
N GLU A 296 6.78 -14.44 15.04
CA GLU A 296 5.71 -15.42 14.92
C GLU A 296 4.37 -14.83 15.37
N TYR A 297 3.50 -14.53 14.40
CA TYR A 297 2.21 -13.87 14.63
C TYR A 297 1.21 -14.85 15.26
N SER A 298 1.10 -14.78 16.59
CA SER A 298 0.06 -15.42 17.39
C SER A 298 -0.08 -14.74 18.74
N SER A 299 -1.13 -15.10 19.50
CA SER A 299 -1.36 -14.66 20.88
C SER A 299 -0.39 -15.25 21.92
N SER A 300 0.55 -16.11 21.49
CA SER A 300 1.68 -16.62 22.27
C SER A 300 2.96 -16.61 21.43
N GLY A 301 3.14 -15.53 20.66
CA GLY A 301 4.19 -15.37 19.67
C GLY A 301 5.60 -15.30 20.24
N ALA A 302 6.57 -15.22 19.33
CA ALA A 302 7.99 -15.19 19.62
C ALA A 302 8.76 -14.29 18.65
N VAL A 303 9.91 -13.79 19.10
CA VAL A 303 10.99 -13.29 18.24
C VAL A 303 12.07 -14.36 18.19
N LYS A 304 12.45 -14.77 16.99
CA LYS A 304 13.36 -15.89 16.73
C LYS A 304 14.52 -15.47 15.82
N GLN A 305 15.61 -16.23 15.88
CA GLN A 305 16.85 -16.01 15.15
C GLN A 305 17.39 -17.34 14.59
N VAL A 306 17.96 -17.33 13.39
CA VAL A 306 18.72 -18.46 12.82
C VAL A 306 19.89 -17.95 11.98
N SER A 307 21.01 -18.67 11.97
CA SER A 307 22.16 -18.32 11.12
C SER A 307 21.81 -18.40 9.64
N LEU A 308 22.35 -17.51 8.81
CA LEU A 308 22.15 -17.54 7.34
C LEU A 308 22.78 -18.78 6.68
N ASN A 309 23.63 -19.52 7.41
CA ASN A 309 24.19 -20.81 7.01
C ASN A 309 23.33 -22.00 7.46
N GLY A 310 22.16 -21.74 8.04
CA GLY A 310 21.32 -22.73 8.73
C GLY A 310 21.82 -23.01 10.15
N GLY A 311 21.06 -23.82 10.89
CA GLY A 311 21.40 -24.24 12.25
C GLY A 311 20.18 -24.40 13.15
N SER A 312 20.39 -24.45 14.46
CA SER A 312 19.30 -24.46 15.44
C SER A 312 18.67 -23.07 15.58
N VAL A 313 17.33 -23.02 15.55
CA VAL A 313 16.58 -21.80 15.84
C VAL A 313 16.79 -21.38 17.30
N THR A 314 17.14 -20.11 17.50
CA THR A 314 17.25 -19.48 18.82
C THR A 314 16.01 -18.64 19.07
N ILE A 315 15.45 -18.71 20.28
CA ILE A 315 14.34 -17.87 20.73
C ILE A 315 14.92 -16.69 21.51
N LEU A 316 14.66 -15.45 21.08
CA LEU A 316 15.11 -14.23 21.74
C LEU A 316 14.04 -13.66 22.68
N ALA A 317 12.77 -13.79 22.31
CA ALA A 317 11.61 -13.47 23.16
C ALA A 317 10.46 -14.44 22.87
N SER A 318 9.58 -14.69 23.85
CA SER A 318 8.49 -15.67 23.77
C SER A 318 7.33 -15.30 24.69
N GLY A 319 6.11 -15.73 24.35
CA GLY A 319 4.91 -15.34 25.09
C GLY A 319 4.44 -13.93 24.74
N LEU A 320 4.76 -13.49 23.52
CA LEU A 320 4.38 -12.21 22.94
C LEU A 320 2.91 -12.23 22.51
N SER A 321 2.24 -11.08 22.49
CA SER A 321 0.84 -10.98 22.12
C SER A 321 0.69 -10.28 20.77
N GLU A 322 0.60 -11.09 19.71
CA GLU A 322 0.44 -10.65 18.32
C GLU A 322 1.58 -9.72 17.84
N PRO A 323 2.84 -10.19 17.83
CA PRO A 323 3.94 -9.47 17.19
C PRO A 323 3.76 -9.49 15.66
N VAL A 324 3.82 -8.33 15.00
CA VAL A 324 3.47 -8.21 13.55
C VAL A 324 4.59 -7.74 12.63
N ALA A 325 5.58 -7.00 13.11
CA ALA A 325 6.70 -6.53 12.29
C ALA A 325 8.01 -6.49 13.09
N VAL A 326 9.14 -6.63 12.42
CA VAL A 326 10.48 -6.77 13.03
C VAL A 326 11.55 -6.01 12.26
N ALA A 327 12.29 -5.15 12.98
CA ALA A 327 13.43 -4.40 12.48
C ALA A 327 14.67 -4.65 13.34
N ILE A 328 15.87 -4.41 12.82
CA ILE A 328 17.14 -4.68 13.52
C ILE A 328 18.16 -3.55 13.36
N ASP A 329 19.12 -3.49 14.29
CA ASP A 329 20.38 -2.75 14.08
C ASP A 329 21.59 -3.64 14.39
N ASN A 330 22.79 -3.07 14.42
CA ASN A 330 24.04 -3.80 14.70
C ASN A 330 24.11 -4.48 16.09
N THR A 331 23.12 -4.26 16.97
CA THR A 331 23.14 -4.66 18.39
C THR A 331 21.83 -5.28 18.89
N ASN A 332 20.67 -4.89 18.34
CA ASN A 332 19.35 -5.23 18.85
C ASN A 332 18.39 -5.70 17.75
N VAL A 333 17.33 -6.39 18.18
CA VAL A 333 16.11 -6.67 17.43
C VAL A 333 14.97 -5.87 18.06
N TYR A 334 14.13 -5.26 17.24
CA TYR A 334 12.99 -4.41 17.60
C TYR A 334 11.71 -4.97 16.98
N TRP A 335 10.59 -4.87 17.68
CA TRP A 335 9.30 -5.31 17.14
C TRP A 335 8.12 -4.53 17.74
N VAL A 336 6.98 -4.62 17.06
CA VAL A 336 5.67 -4.13 17.51
C VAL A 336 4.72 -5.28 17.80
N GLU A 337 3.96 -5.16 18.89
CA GLU A 337 2.90 -6.08 19.30
C GLU A 337 1.53 -5.38 19.28
N ARG A 338 0.52 -6.06 18.73
CA ARG A 338 -0.87 -5.57 18.66
C ARG A 338 -1.66 -5.80 19.95
N ASN A 339 -1.26 -6.75 20.80
CA ASN A 339 -1.88 -7.04 22.10
C ASN A 339 -3.41 -7.20 22.04
N GLY A 340 -3.94 -7.92 21.05
CA GLY A 340 -5.38 -8.09 20.81
C GLY A 340 -6.01 -7.06 19.88
N GLY A 341 -5.20 -6.25 19.18
CA GLY A 341 -5.62 -5.32 18.12
C GLY A 341 -6.48 -4.13 18.56
N THR A 342 -6.64 -3.90 19.86
CA THR A 342 -7.47 -2.80 20.40
C THR A 342 -6.70 -1.49 20.51
N SER A 343 -7.43 -0.36 20.45
CA SER A 343 -6.85 0.98 20.58
C SER A 343 -6.25 1.15 21.99
N GLY A 344 -5.02 1.65 22.08
CA GLY A 344 -4.31 1.83 23.35
C GLY A 344 -3.72 0.54 23.97
N ALA A 345 -3.72 -0.60 23.28
CA ALA A 345 -3.20 -1.86 23.84
C ALA A 345 -1.74 -2.16 23.45
N GLY A 346 -1.29 -1.74 22.27
CA GLY A 346 -0.03 -2.20 21.65
C GLY A 346 1.25 -1.70 22.32
N THR A 347 2.39 -2.30 21.96
CA THR A 347 3.72 -1.96 22.49
C THR A 347 4.83 -2.03 21.44
N VAL A 348 5.84 -1.14 21.55
CA VAL A 348 7.17 -1.31 20.93
C VAL A 348 8.11 -1.94 21.93
N LYS A 349 8.86 -2.97 21.52
CA LYS A 349 9.86 -3.64 22.37
C LYS A 349 11.17 -3.87 21.62
N SER A 350 12.21 -4.20 22.38
CA SER A 350 13.52 -4.59 21.86
C SER A 350 14.21 -5.65 22.73
N VAL A 351 15.16 -6.36 22.14
CA VAL A 351 16.05 -7.31 22.82
C VAL A 351 17.41 -7.29 22.14
N ALA A 352 18.48 -7.44 22.92
CA ALA A 352 19.83 -7.58 22.36
C ALA A 352 19.93 -8.82 21.46
N LYS A 353 20.63 -8.69 20.34
CA LYS A 353 20.93 -9.83 19.45
C LYS A 353 21.70 -10.88 20.24
N GLY A 354 21.34 -12.16 20.07
CA GLY A 354 21.97 -13.27 20.78
C GLY A 354 23.46 -13.33 20.47
N THR A 355 24.31 -12.99 21.44
CA THR A 355 25.76 -12.91 21.24
C THR A 355 26.34 -14.27 20.87
N THR A 356 26.86 -14.40 19.66
CA THR A 356 27.95 -15.34 19.39
C THR A 356 29.12 -14.92 20.28
N THR A 357 29.33 -15.64 21.38
CA THR A 357 30.51 -15.40 22.22
C THR A 357 31.74 -15.68 21.36
N PRO A 358 32.60 -14.69 21.07
CA PRO A 358 33.82 -14.95 20.32
C PRO A 358 34.64 -15.94 21.15
N THR A 359 34.96 -17.10 20.57
CA THR A 359 35.78 -18.10 21.25
C THR A 359 37.08 -17.41 21.67
N PRO A 360 37.44 -17.41 22.97
CA PRO A 360 38.53 -16.59 23.46
C PRO A 360 39.82 -16.97 22.73
N THR A 361 40.30 -16.05 21.89
CA THR A 361 41.61 -16.19 21.25
C THR A 361 42.64 -16.29 22.37
N PRO A 362 43.46 -17.36 22.42
CA PRO A 362 44.30 -17.62 23.57
C PRO A 362 45.25 -16.44 23.80
N THR A 363 45.17 -15.83 24.98
CA THR A 363 46.05 -14.74 25.41
C THR A 363 47.50 -15.12 25.11
N PRO A 364 48.28 -14.29 24.38
CA PRO A 364 49.64 -14.64 24.02
C PRO A 364 50.48 -14.83 25.28
N THR A 365 50.89 -16.08 25.53
CA THR A 365 51.72 -16.44 26.68
C THR A 365 52.97 -15.57 26.68
N ALA A 366 53.21 -14.87 27.80
CA ALA A 366 54.32 -13.93 27.94
C ALA A 366 55.65 -14.60 27.54
N THR A 367 56.29 -14.08 26.49
CA THR A 367 57.53 -14.64 25.97
C THR A 367 58.64 -14.52 27.01
N PRO A 368 59.27 -15.62 27.45
CA PRO A 368 60.34 -15.55 28.44
C PRO A 368 61.55 -14.81 27.86
N ILE A 369 62.12 -13.90 28.66
CA ILE A 369 63.29 -13.10 28.29
C ILE A 369 64.48 -14.04 28.01
N PRO A 370 65.20 -13.88 26.89
CA PRO A 370 66.27 -14.81 26.50
C PRO A 370 67.51 -14.65 27.40
N THR A 371 67.80 -15.70 28.18
CA THR A 371 69.07 -15.84 28.91
C THR A 371 70.13 -16.46 27.99
N VAL A 372 71.29 -15.82 27.87
CA VAL A 372 72.36 -16.24 26.94
C VAL A 372 73.24 -17.33 27.56
N THR A 373 73.34 -18.51 26.92
CA THR A 373 74.38 -19.53 27.20
C THR A 373 74.69 -20.31 25.92
N VAL A 374 75.87 -20.95 25.84
CA VAL A 374 76.60 -21.19 24.58
C VAL A 374 76.60 -22.66 24.13
N THR A 375 76.27 -22.86 22.84
CA THR A 375 76.72 -23.88 21.86
C THR A 375 77.11 -25.30 22.31
N GLN A 376 76.55 -26.32 21.64
CA GLN A 376 77.29 -27.33 20.84
C GLN A 376 76.41 -28.00 19.74
N THR A 377 77.03 -28.34 18.61
CA THR A 377 76.52 -29.04 17.39
C THR A 377 76.84 -30.56 17.47
N PRO A 378 76.45 -31.46 16.53
CA PRO A 378 75.68 -31.35 15.26
C PRO A 378 74.37 -32.21 15.33
N THR A 379 73.69 -32.76 14.30
CA THR A 379 73.93 -33.06 12.86
C THR A 379 72.58 -33.18 12.10
N PRO A 380 72.48 -32.81 10.80
CA PRO A 380 71.24 -32.98 10.00
C PRO A 380 71.14 -34.34 9.26
N THR A 381 69.91 -34.78 9.00
CA THR A 381 69.55 -35.94 8.14
C THR A 381 68.38 -35.54 7.21
N PRO A 382 68.36 -35.89 5.91
CA PRO A 382 67.51 -35.22 4.91
C PRO A 382 66.14 -35.86 4.61
N THR A 383 65.29 -35.06 3.96
CA THR A 383 63.98 -35.39 3.38
C THR A 383 64.06 -36.35 2.18
N VAL A 384 62.97 -37.07 1.88
CA VAL A 384 62.77 -37.84 0.64
C VAL A 384 61.45 -37.48 -0.06
N THR A 385 61.37 -37.73 -1.36
CA THR A 385 60.33 -37.26 -2.31
C THR A 385 59.98 -38.43 -3.26
N PRO A 386 58.73 -38.57 -3.78
CA PRO A 386 58.16 -39.89 -4.10
C PRO A 386 58.50 -40.48 -5.48
N THR A 387 58.01 -41.69 -5.76
CA THR A 387 58.21 -42.46 -7.00
C THR A 387 56.91 -43.24 -7.34
N PRO A 388 56.50 -43.37 -8.63
CA PRO A 388 55.18 -43.91 -9.02
C PRO A 388 55.17 -45.41 -9.40
N THR A 389 53.97 -45.95 -9.65
CA THR A 389 53.71 -47.36 -10.07
C THR A 389 52.84 -47.40 -11.36
N PRO A 390 53.10 -48.29 -12.35
CA PRO A 390 52.53 -48.21 -13.70
C PRO A 390 51.38 -49.21 -14.04
N THR A 391 50.82 -49.04 -15.24
CA THR A 391 49.76 -49.85 -15.89
C THR A 391 50.28 -51.12 -16.60
N ALA A 392 49.47 -52.18 -16.69
CA ALA A 392 49.64 -53.30 -17.63
C ALA A 392 48.30 -54.01 -17.98
N THR A 393 48.28 -54.81 -19.05
CA THR A 393 47.06 -55.41 -19.67
C THR A 393 47.21 -56.94 -19.84
N GLY A 394 46.10 -57.71 -19.87
CA GLY A 394 46.13 -59.15 -20.20
C GLY A 394 44.74 -59.80 -20.36
N THR A 395 44.61 -60.87 -21.17
CA THR A 395 43.31 -61.53 -21.50
C THR A 395 43.48 -62.98 -22.01
N ALA A 396 42.74 -63.95 -21.45
CA ALA A 396 42.21 -65.22 -22.06
C ALA A 396 41.49 -66.09 -20.98
N THR A 397 40.25 -66.62 -21.15
CA THR A 397 39.77 -67.85 -21.85
C THR A 397 40.30 -69.17 -21.21
N VAL A 398 39.52 -70.22 -20.86
CA VAL A 398 38.60 -71.08 -21.67
C VAL A 398 37.59 -71.98 -20.86
N THR A 399 36.39 -72.21 -21.43
CA THR A 399 35.60 -73.49 -21.53
C THR A 399 35.04 -74.14 -20.22
N ALA A 400 33.83 -74.74 -20.12
CA ALA A 400 33.04 -75.56 -21.07
C ALA A 400 31.48 -75.46 -21.01
N THR A 401 30.83 -76.03 -22.05
CA THR A 401 29.38 -76.21 -22.34
C THR A 401 28.85 -77.61 -21.92
N PRO A 402 27.60 -78.08 -22.21
CA PRO A 402 26.44 -77.56 -23.02
C PRO A 402 25.15 -77.35 -22.17
N THR A 403 23.88 -77.24 -22.60
CA THR A 403 23.07 -77.41 -23.86
C THR A 403 21.82 -76.46 -23.72
N ALA A 404 20.80 -76.26 -24.57
CA ALA A 404 20.29 -76.78 -25.87
C ALA A 404 19.45 -75.69 -26.59
N THR A 405 18.69 -76.00 -27.67
CA THR A 405 18.00 -75.01 -28.54
C THR A 405 16.82 -75.65 -29.34
N PRO A 406 15.63 -75.00 -29.48
CA PRO A 406 15.27 -74.09 -30.61
C PRO A 406 14.61 -72.75 -30.14
N THR A 407 14.70 -71.56 -30.79
CA THR A 407 14.44 -71.12 -32.19
C THR A 407 12.93 -70.95 -32.49
N LYS A 408 12.34 -69.77 -32.83
CA LYS A 408 12.84 -68.41 -33.17
C LYS A 408 11.71 -67.32 -33.17
N THR A 409 12.00 -66.07 -32.72
CA THR A 409 11.52 -64.71 -33.19
C THR A 409 10.01 -64.37 -33.48
N PRO A 410 9.55 -63.08 -33.45
CA PRO A 410 10.27 -61.81 -33.15
C PRO A 410 9.55 -60.72 -32.27
N THR A 411 10.35 -59.75 -31.82
CA THR A 411 10.07 -58.28 -31.61
C THR A 411 9.44 -57.67 -30.33
N VAL A 412 10.11 -56.58 -29.89
CA VAL A 412 9.74 -55.46 -28.97
C VAL A 412 9.48 -55.77 -27.48
N ALA A 413 9.82 -54.80 -26.64
CA ALA A 413 9.79 -54.77 -25.17
C ALA A 413 9.55 -53.32 -24.69
N PRO A 414 9.54 -53.01 -23.37
CA PRO A 414 8.70 -53.61 -22.33
C PRO A 414 7.89 -52.54 -21.55
N THR A 415 6.74 -52.92 -20.98
CA THR A 415 5.96 -52.07 -20.06
C THR A 415 6.07 -52.63 -18.62
N PRO A 416 6.43 -51.82 -17.60
CA PRO A 416 6.45 -52.25 -16.21
C PRO A 416 5.05 -52.24 -15.57
N THR A 417 4.79 -53.13 -14.61
CA THR A 417 3.46 -53.33 -14.01
C THR A 417 3.48 -53.26 -12.47
N ALA A 418 2.73 -52.28 -11.96
CA ALA A 418 1.97 -52.23 -10.69
C ALA A 418 2.59 -52.62 -9.32
N THR A 419 2.31 -51.77 -8.32
CA THR A 419 1.99 -52.14 -6.92
C THR A 419 1.21 -50.96 -6.29
N PRO A 420 0.32 -51.16 -5.29
CA PRO A 420 -0.90 -51.98 -5.28
C PRO A 420 -2.19 -51.14 -5.12
N THR A 421 -3.37 -51.78 -5.14
CA THR A 421 -4.70 -51.11 -5.11
C THR A 421 -5.31 -51.01 -3.69
N ILE A 422 -6.06 -49.94 -3.41
CA ILE A 422 -7.13 -49.93 -2.39
C ILE A 422 -8.47 -49.64 -3.09
N THR A 423 -9.50 -50.42 -2.77
CA THR A 423 -10.78 -50.41 -3.49
C THR A 423 -11.88 -49.68 -2.73
N LYS A 424 -12.52 -48.70 -3.38
CA LYS A 424 -13.92 -48.32 -3.14
C LYS A 424 -14.60 -47.97 -4.46
N THR A 425 -15.69 -48.64 -4.78
CA THR A 425 -16.45 -48.43 -6.02
C THR A 425 -17.59 -47.42 -5.79
N PRO A 426 -17.68 -46.34 -6.57
CA PRO A 426 -18.87 -45.50 -6.62
C PRO A 426 -19.83 -45.99 -7.72
N THR A 427 -20.85 -46.77 -7.34
CA THR A 427 -22.04 -46.95 -8.18
C THR A 427 -23.03 -45.82 -7.85
N SER A 428 -23.42 -45.04 -8.85
CA SER A 428 -24.12 -43.75 -8.73
C SER A 428 -23.24 -42.63 -8.14
N GLY A 429 -23.25 -41.46 -8.78
CA GLY A 429 -22.57 -40.26 -8.30
C GLY A 429 -23.35 -39.61 -7.17
N GLN A 430 -22.81 -39.68 -5.93
CA GLN A 430 -23.42 -39.03 -4.77
C GLN A 430 -22.37 -38.25 -3.97
N LEU A 431 -22.28 -36.94 -4.23
CA LEU A 431 -21.47 -36.02 -3.43
C LEU A 431 -22.06 -35.93 -2.02
N SER A 432 -21.28 -36.32 -1.00
CA SER A 432 -21.71 -36.35 0.40
C SER A 432 -20.88 -35.37 1.23
N LEU A 433 -21.45 -34.20 1.52
CA LEU A 433 -20.80 -33.17 2.34
C LEU A 433 -20.79 -33.59 3.82
N SER A 434 -19.61 -33.70 4.42
CA SER A 434 -19.45 -33.98 5.85
C SER A 434 -19.73 -32.74 6.69
N LYS A 435 -20.51 -32.90 7.79
CA LYS A 435 -20.75 -31.82 8.76
C LYS A 435 -19.45 -31.21 9.28
N ASN A 436 -19.34 -29.88 9.19
CA ASN A 436 -19.12 -29.02 10.38
C ASN A 436 -19.19 -27.51 10.13
N THR A 437 -19.33 -27.04 8.89
CA THR A 437 -19.60 -25.62 8.56
C THR A 437 -21.04 -25.45 8.07
N ALA A 438 -21.69 -24.34 8.43
CA ALA A 438 -22.95 -23.91 7.85
C ALA A 438 -22.67 -23.02 6.63
N TYR A 439 -23.30 -23.32 5.49
CA TYR A 439 -23.22 -22.51 4.29
C TYR A 439 -24.14 -21.28 4.40
N LEU A 440 -23.72 -20.16 3.80
CA LEU A 440 -24.45 -18.89 3.78
C LEU A 440 -24.98 -18.57 2.38
N SER A 441 -25.86 -17.57 2.28
CA SER A 441 -26.37 -17.10 0.98
C SER A 441 -25.22 -16.45 0.19
N GLY A 442 -24.90 -17.02 -0.97
CA GLY A 442 -23.79 -16.62 -1.84
C GLY A 442 -22.73 -17.72 -2.06
N ASP A 443 -22.72 -18.78 -1.26
CA ASP A 443 -21.71 -19.85 -1.37
C ASP A 443 -21.80 -20.61 -2.71
N THR A 444 -20.65 -20.80 -3.36
CA THR A 444 -20.53 -21.52 -4.64
C THR A 444 -19.99 -22.93 -4.42
N ILE A 445 -20.69 -23.94 -4.96
CA ILE A 445 -20.25 -25.35 -4.92
C ILE A 445 -19.84 -25.78 -6.32
N VAL A 446 -18.58 -26.19 -6.48
CA VAL A 446 -18.04 -26.76 -7.73
C VAL A 446 -18.11 -28.29 -7.66
N ALA A 447 -18.65 -28.92 -8.70
CA ALA A 447 -18.67 -30.38 -8.86
C ALA A 447 -18.14 -30.77 -10.24
N THR A 448 -17.11 -31.63 -10.27
CA THR A 448 -16.52 -32.15 -11.51
C THR A 448 -16.96 -33.59 -11.71
N VAL A 449 -17.63 -33.87 -12.83
CA VAL A 449 -17.86 -35.25 -13.31
C VAL A 449 -16.81 -35.52 -14.39
N VAL A 450 -16.11 -36.64 -14.25
CA VAL A 450 -15.13 -37.12 -15.24
C VAL A 450 -15.75 -38.29 -15.98
N ASP A 451 -15.71 -38.24 -17.31
CA ASP A 451 -16.20 -39.34 -18.16
C ASP A 451 -15.38 -40.62 -17.94
N GLY A 452 -16.08 -41.76 -17.87
CA GLY A 452 -15.60 -42.97 -17.24
C GLY A 452 -15.13 -44.05 -18.19
N ASP A 453 -15.74 -44.16 -19.37
CA ASP A 453 -15.54 -45.27 -20.30
C ASP A 453 -15.07 -44.82 -21.69
N ARG A 454 -13.88 -45.31 -22.06
CA ARG A 454 -13.30 -45.13 -23.40
C ARG A 454 -14.00 -46.04 -24.41
N ASN A 455 -15.29 -45.80 -24.64
CA ASN A 455 -16.04 -46.40 -25.74
C ASN A 455 -15.55 -45.79 -27.07
N VAL A 456 -15.31 -46.64 -28.08
CA VAL A 456 -14.74 -46.24 -29.38
C VAL A 456 -15.69 -46.47 -30.55
N ASN A 457 -17.00 -46.56 -30.27
CA ASN A 457 -18.03 -46.92 -31.25
C ASN A 457 -18.99 -45.76 -31.54
N VAL A 458 -18.76 -45.06 -32.66
CA VAL A 458 -19.45 -43.82 -33.08
C VAL A 458 -20.94 -43.95 -33.47
N ASN A 459 -21.60 -45.06 -33.14
CA ASN A 459 -22.97 -45.38 -33.60
C ASN A 459 -23.97 -45.74 -32.49
N TYR A 460 -23.62 -45.52 -31.21
CA TYR A 460 -24.57 -45.50 -30.10
C TYR A 460 -24.44 -44.18 -29.35
N ALA A 461 -25.57 -43.61 -28.95
CA ALA A 461 -25.61 -42.43 -28.08
C ALA A 461 -25.76 -42.90 -26.64
N ASP A 462 -24.68 -42.80 -25.86
CA ASP A 462 -24.72 -43.01 -24.42
C ASP A 462 -25.37 -41.80 -23.73
N VAL A 463 -26.26 -42.05 -22.76
CA VAL A 463 -27.08 -41.02 -22.11
C VAL A 463 -26.77 -41.00 -20.61
N LEU A 464 -25.94 -40.04 -20.21
CA LEU A 464 -25.39 -39.93 -18.85
C LEU A 464 -26.30 -39.12 -17.92
N THR A 465 -27.51 -39.62 -17.64
CA THR A 465 -28.45 -38.99 -16.70
C THR A 465 -28.00 -39.13 -15.23
N THR A 466 -27.44 -38.06 -14.68
CA THR A 466 -27.01 -37.99 -13.26
C THR A 466 -27.88 -37.01 -12.48
N SER A 467 -28.71 -37.50 -11.56
CA SER A 467 -29.58 -36.66 -10.72
C SER A 467 -28.89 -36.29 -9.40
N LEU A 468 -28.60 -35.01 -9.17
CA LEU A 468 -28.08 -34.53 -7.90
C LEU A 468 -29.24 -34.35 -6.89
N ARG A 469 -29.24 -35.12 -5.80
CA ARG A 469 -30.30 -35.06 -4.78
C ARG A 469 -29.75 -34.59 -3.43
N VAL A 470 -30.16 -33.39 -3.01
CA VAL A 470 -29.87 -32.85 -1.67
C VAL A 470 -30.87 -33.42 -0.66
N THR A 471 -30.39 -33.89 0.50
CA THR A 471 -31.24 -34.31 1.62
C THR A 471 -30.65 -33.88 2.95
N GLY A 472 -31.35 -33.01 3.67
CA GLY A 472 -31.07 -32.59 5.05
C GLY A 472 -32.39 -32.47 5.82
N THR A 473 -32.35 -32.56 7.15
CA THR A 473 -33.56 -32.68 7.99
C THR A 473 -34.37 -31.39 8.14
N ASP A 474 -33.81 -30.25 7.77
CA ASP A 474 -34.31 -28.91 8.11
C ASP A 474 -34.56 -28.04 6.87
N TYR A 475 -34.95 -28.69 5.76
CA TYR A 475 -35.41 -28.03 4.52
C TYR A 475 -36.80 -28.51 4.13
N SER A 476 -37.70 -27.55 3.81
CA SER A 476 -39.05 -27.82 3.32
C SER A 476 -39.11 -27.85 1.79
N VAL A 477 -39.97 -28.71 1.25
CA VAL A 477 -40.09 -29.03 -0.19
C VAL A 477 -40.68 -27.85 -0.99
N GLY A 478 -40.17 -27.58 -2.20
CA GLY A 478 -40.59 -26.44 -3.04
C GLY A 478 -40.50 -26.68 -4.56
N THR A 479 -39.28 -26.69 -5.11
CA THR A 479 -39.02 -26.85 -6.56
C THR A 479 -37.81 -27.74 -6.85
N ASP A 480 -37.95 -28.61 -7.86
CA ASP A 480 -36.85 -29.41 -8.41
C ASP A 480 -36.21 -28.65 -9.58
N LEU A 481 -34.95 -28.22 -9.45
CA LEU A 481 -34.19 -27.66 -10.58
C LEU A 481 -33.65 -28.81 -11.45
N ILE A 482 -34.34 -29.10 -12.55
CA ILE A 482 -33.90 -30.09 -13.53
C ILE A 482 -32.94 -29.44 -14.53
N LEU A 483 -31.72 -29.97 -14.62
CA LEU A 483 -30.75 -29.62 -15.66
C LEU A 483 -30.80 -30.67 -16.78
N ASP A 484 -31.18 -30.27 -17.99
CA ASP A 484 -31.13 -31.14 -19.18
C ASP A 484 -29.87 -30.80 -19.99
N LEU A 485 -28.98 -31.78 -20.16
CA LEU A 485 -27.71 -31.65 -20.88
C LEU A 485 -27.71 -32.62 -22.06
N LYS A 486 -27.61 -32.08 -23.28
CA LYS A 486 -27.73 -32.86 -24.51
C LYS A 486 -26.61 -32.52 -25.48
N GLU A 487 -25.70 -33.46 -25.69
CA GLU A 487 -24.60 -33.30 -26.64
C GLU A 487 -25.07 -33.39 -28.10
N THR A 488 -24.45 -32.60 -28.97
CA THR A 488 -24.63 -32.68 -30.43
C THR A 488 -23.28 -32.71 -31.15
N ASN A 489 -22.60 -33.85 -30.98
CA ASN A 489 -21.44 -34.34 -31.73
C ASN A 489 -20.03 -33.75 -31.41
N VAL A 490 -19.18 -34.64 -30.90
CA VAL A 490 -17.70 -34.64 -30.94
C VAL A 490 -16.96 -33.68 -29.99
N ASN A 491 -16.90 -34.10 -28.72
CA ASN A 491 -15.68 -34.13 -27.92
C ASN A 491 -14.97 -32.79 -27.62
N SER A 492 -15.64 -31.89 -26.89
CA SER A 492 -15.10 -31.36 -25.62
C SER A 492 -16.14 -30.47 -24.91
N GLY A 493 -16.86 -31.04 -23.95
CA GLY A 493 -17.89 -30.34 -23.17
C GLY A 493 -17.66 -30.40 -21.67
N SER A 494 -17.04 -29.36 -21.09
CA SER A 494 -17.22 -29.05 -19.68
C SER A 494 -18.41 -28.10 -19.53
N PHE A 495 -19.44 -28.52 -18.80
CA PHE A 495 -20.65 -27.74 -18.61
C PHE A 495 -20.57 -26.88 -17.35
N LEU A 496 -20.84 -25.58 -17.49
CA LEU A 496 -20.92 -24.64 -16.37
C LEU A 496 -22.39 -24.43 -15.98
N ALA A 497 -22.73 -24.76 -14.73
CA ALA A 497 -24.04 -24.48 -14.16
C ALA A 497 -23.89 -23.52 -12.97
N THR A 498 -24.72 -22.48 -12.92
CA THR A 498 -24.76 -21.52 -11.81
C THR A 498 -26.15 -21.53 -11.19
N ILE A 499 -26.23 -21.66 -9.87
CA ILE A 499 -27.49 -21.57 -9.11
C ILE A 499 -27.36 -20.38 -8.17
N ARG A 500 -28.38 -19.52 -8.11
CA ARG A 500 -28.48 -18.43 -7.13
C ARG A 500 -29.81 -18.56 -6.38
N THR A 501 -29.79 -18.45 -5.06
CA THR A 501 -30.99 -18.49 -4.21
C THR A 501 -31.29 -17.09 -3.68
N GLY A 502 -32.47 -16.56 -4.00
CA GLY A 502 -32.98 -15.28 -3.52
C GLY A 502 -34.19 -15.45 -2.61
N ALA A 503 -34.39 -14.53 -1.67
CA ALA A 503 -35.56 -14.54 -0.78
C ALA A 503 -36.71 -13.68 -1.34
N ILE A 504 -37.95 -14.14 -1.16
CA ILE A 504 -39.17 -13.46 -1.59
C ILE A 504 -40.19 -13.36 -0.44
N THR A 505 -40.96 -12.27 -0.45
CA THR A 505 -42.24 -12.09 0.25
C THR A 505 -43.19 -11.42 -0.74
N GLN A 506 -44.18 -12.14 -1.27
CA GLN A 506 -45.54 -12.32 -0.72
C GLN A 506 -46.33 -11.00 -0.58
N GLY A 507 -47.58 -10.91 -1.03
CA GLY A 507 -48.46 -11.91 -1.69
C GLY A 507 -49.86 -11.29 -1.95
N GLY A 508 -50.86 -11.98 -2.49
CA GLY A 508 -50.96 -13.38 -2.94
C GLY A 508 -52.45 -13.79 -3.06
N ALA A 509 -52.72 -15.09 -3.32
CA ALA A 509 -54.04 -15.73 -3.36
C ALA A 509 -55.01 -15.28 -4.50
N ASP A 510 -55.94 -16.10 -5.02
CA ASP A 510 -56.18 -17.57 -5.04
C ASP A 510 -57.18 -17.87 -6.20
N GLN A 511 -57.52 -19.09 -6.67
CA GLN A 511 -57.65 -20.44 -6.10
C GLN A 511 -57.34 -21.55 -7.13
N GLN A 512 -57.01 -22.76 -6.62
CA GLN A 512 -57.20 -24.09 -7.24
C GLN A 512 -56.60 -24.40 -8.61
N GLY A 513 -55.56 -25.25 -8.63
CA GLY A 513 -55.23 -26.02 -9.82
C GLY A 513 -54.13 -27.07 -9.67
N ALA A 514 -52.88 -26.67 -9.90
CA ALA A 514 -51.70 -27.55 -9.94
C ALA A 514 -50.41 -26.75 -9.66
N THR A 515 -49.33 -27.45 -9.27
CA THR A 515 -47.94 -26.94 -9.18
C THR A 515 -47.28 -26.91 -10.57
N HIS A 516 -46.16 -26.22 -10.87
CA HIS A 516 -45.02 -25.68 -10.10
C HIS A 516 -44.50 -24.34 -10.73
N PRO A 517 -43.68 -23.55 -10.01
CA PRO A 517 -42.76 -22.56 -10.60
C PRO A 517 -41.39 -23.21 -10.97
N ASP A 518 -40.37 -22.57 -11.56
CA ASP A 518 -40.02 -21.16 -11.80
C ASP A 518 -39.54 -20.93 -13.26
N ASN A 519 -39.42 -19.65 -13.70
CA ASN A 519 -38.26 -19.08 -14.42
C ASN A 519 -38.60 -17.72 -15.07
N GLU A 520 -38.05 -16.63 -14.54
CA GLU A 520 -37.96 -15.34 -15.26
C GLU A 520 -36.60 -15.25 -15.98
N GLY A 521 -36.62 -14.88 -17.26
CA GLY A 521 -35.42 -14.60 -18.05
C GLY A 521 -35.40 -13.13 -18.49
N THR A 522 -34.29 -12.43 -18.26
CA THR A 522 -34.11 -11.04 -18.74
C THR A 522 -33.77 -11.03 -20.24
N ILE A 523 -34.45 -10.18 -20.99
CA ILE A 523 -34.19 -9.95 -22.40
C ILE A 523 -33.14 -8.83 -22.54
N LYS A 524 -32.11 -9.06 -23.37
CA LYS A 524 -31.23 -8.02 -23.91
C LYS A 524 -31.49 -7.88 -25.42
N THR A 525 -31.43 -6.66 -25.94
CA THR A 525 -31.58 -6.34 -27.37
C THR A 525 -30.53 -5.33 -27.80
N ILE A 526 -29.97 -5.51 -29.00
CA ILE A 526 -28.94 -4.63 -29.59
C ILE A 526 -29.55 -3.39 -30.27
N GLN A 527 -28.71 -2.38 -30.50
CA GLN A 527 -29.11 -1.10 -31.10
C GLN A 527 -29.59 -1.29 -32.55
N GLY A 528 -30.55 -0.44 -32.97
CA GLY A 528 -31.28 -0.61 -34.23
C GLY A 528 -32.50 -1.53 -34.14
N GLY A 529 -32.60 -2.37 -33.09
CA GLY A 529 -33.83 -3.11 -32.79
C GLY A 529 -34.94 -2.19 -32.27
N THR A 530 -36.00 -1.97 -33.06
CA THR A 530 -37.16 -1.19 -32.59
C THR A 530 -38.11 -2.05 -31.76
N ALA A 531 -38.29 -1.70 -30.48
CA ALA A 531 -39.34 -2.29 -29.66
C ALA A 531 -40.72 -1.76 -30.09
N ASN A 532 -41.64 -2.67 -30.44
CA ASN A 532 -43.03 -2.34 -30.74
C ASN A 532 -43.87 -2.58 -29.47
N VAL A 533 -44.35 -1.51 -28.83
CA VAL A 533 -45.18 -1.63 -27.61
C VAL A 533 -46.63 -1.93 -28.02
N ILE A 534 -46.94 -3.20 -28.26
CA ILE A 534 -48.26 -3.66 -28.72
C ILE A 534 -49.25 -3.71 -27.54
N TYR A 535 -50.06 -2.67 -27.38
CA TYR A 535 -51.20 -2.66 -26.45
C TYR A 535 -52.45 -3.21 -27.15
N ASN A 536 -52.85 -4.43 -26.79
CA ASN A 536 -54.11 -5.02 -27.22
C ASN A 536 -55.19 -4.85 -26.14
N ASP A 537 -56.12 -3.91 -26.33
CA ASP A 537 -57.36 -3.92 -25.55
C ASP A 537 -58.24 -5.07 -26.05
N THR A 538 -58.47 -6.06 -25.18
CA THR A 538 -59.33 -7.21 -25.46
C THR A 538 -60.63 -7.18 -24.66
N THR A 539 -61.12 -6.00 -24.28
CA THR A 539 -62.53 -5.84 -23.90
C THR A 539 -63.42 -6.26 -25.08
N SER A 540 -64.50 -7.00 -24.81
CA SER A 540 -65.05 -7.95 -25.80
C SER A 540 -65.96 -7.35 -26.89
N TYR A 541 -65.80 -6.05 -27.22
CA TYR A 541 -66.51 -5.38 -28.32
C TYR A 541 -65.59 -4.39 -29.05
N ALA A 542 -65.21 -4.76 -30.28
CA ALA A 542 -64.30 -4.04 -31.20
C ALA A 542 -62.84 -3.93 -30.71
N SER A 543 -62.01 -4.86 -31.17
CA SER A 543 -60.55 -4.83 -31.04
C SER A 543 -59.94 -3.56 -31.65
N ASN A 544 -59.13 -2.84 -30.88
CA ASN A 544 -58.16 -1.88 -31.41
C ASN A 544 -56.81 -2.09 -30.71
N THR A 545 -55.78 -2.35 -31.51
CA THR A 545 -54.39 -2.42 -31.08
C THR A 545 -53.78 -1.03 -31.15
N LEU A 546 -53.08 -0.59 -30.10
CA LEU A 546 -52.16 0.55 -30.18
C LEU A 546 -50.71 0.05 -30.28
N THR A 547 -49.83 0.79 -30.96
CA THR A 547 -48.41 0.47 -31.04
C THR A 547 -47.59 1.76 -31.18
N GLU A 548 -46.54 1.88 -30.38
CA GLU A 548 -45.59 2.99 -30.38
C GLU A 548 -44.15 2.45 -30.33
N GLN A 549 -43.18 3.27 -30.76
CA GLN A 549 -41.85 2.85 -31.23
C GLN A 549 -40.80 3.94 -30.93
N VAL A 550 -39.59 3.58 -30.46
CA VAL A 550 -38.54 4.52 -30.00
C VAL A 550 -37.13 4.04 -30.43
N THR A 551 -36.16 4.97 -30.64
CA THR A 551 -34.81 4.70 -31.19
C THR A 551 -33.76 5.72 -30.67
N PHE A 552 -32.46 5.35 -30.63
CA PHE A 552 -31.33 6.15 -30.07
C PHE A 552 -30.01 6.02 -30.91
N SER A 553 -29.04 6.96 -30.81
CA SER A 553 -27.98 7.14 -31.85
C SER A 553 -26.64 7.84 -31.47
N SER A 554 -25.57 7.48 -32.22
CA SER A 554 -24.24 8.16 -32.50
C SER A 554 -22.98 7.73 -31.70
N PHE A 555 -21.80 7.82 -32.35
CA PHE A 555 -20.64 6.88 -32.29
C PHE A 555 -19.29 7.52 -32.72
N ASP A 556 -18.14 6.87 -32.39
CA ASP A 556 -16.95 6.61 -33.26
C ASP A 556 -15.93 5.64 -32.58
N ALA A 557 -15.07 4.89 -33.31
CA ALA A 557 -14.10 3.92 -32.73
C ALA A 557 -12.92 3.48 -33.66
N SER A 558 -11.82 2.93 -33.09
CA SER A 558 -10.57 2.53 -33.81
C SER A 558 -9.70 1.39 -33.18
N ILE A 559 -8.78 0.79 -33.95
CA ILE A 559 -7.77 -0.22 -33.51
C ILE A 559 -6.34 0.38 -33.60
N ALA A 560 -5.42 -0.05 -32.74
CA ALA A 560 -3.98 0.08 -32.95
C ALA A 560 -3.17 -1.15 -32.47
N PHE A 561 -2.08 -1.45 -33.18
CA PHE A 561 -0.98 -2.29 -32.71
C PHE A 561 0.09 -1.44 -32.01
N SER A 562 0.87 -2.02 -31.09
CA SER A 562 1.97 -1.28 -30.43
C SER A 562 3.19 -1.02 -31.32
N GLU A 563 3.45 -1.87 -32.32
CA GLU A 563 4.56 -1.73 -33.29
C GLU A 563 4.15 -2.26 -34.69
N ASP A 564 4.68 -1.66 -35.77
CA ASP A 564 4.40 -2.04 -37.17
C ASP A 564 4.92 -3.45 -37.55
N SER A 565 5.87 -3.99 -36.79
CA SER A 565 6.48 -5.29 -37.06
C SER A 565 6.85 -6.02 -35.78
N TYR A 566 6.49 -7.30 -35.67
CA TYR A 566 6.70 -8.11 -34.48
C TYR A 566 7.68 -9.25 -34.70
N VAL A 567 8.43 -9.58 -33.65
CA VAL A 567 9.54 -10.53 -33.69
C VAL A 567 9.11 -11.94 -33.29
N LEU A 568 9.53 -12.96 -34.06
CA LEU A 568 9.38 -14.37 -33.69
C LEU A 568 10.00 -14.64 -32.29
N GLY A 569 9.17 -15.11 -31.36
CA GLY A 569 9.54 -15.34 -29.96
C GLY A 569 9.14 -14.20 -28.99
N GLN A 570 8.56 -13.11 -29.49
CA GLN A 570 8.03 -12.01 -28.67
C GLN A 570 6.50 -11.97 -28.69
N TYR A 571 5.94 -11.10 -27.85
CA TYR A 571 4.51 -10.84 -27.78
C TYR A 571 4.13 -9.67 -28.71
N ALA A 572 3.01 -9.80 -29.43
CA ALA A 572 2.33 -8.64 -29.99
C ALA A 572 1.29 -8.12 -28.98
N ILE A 573 1.22 -6.81 -28.80
CA ILE A 573 0.22 -6.12 -27.96
C ILE A 573 -0.83 -5.51 -28.89
N ILE A 574 -2.08 -5.63 -28.48
CA ILE A 574 -3.26 -5.20 -29.24
C ILE A 574 -4.04 -4.25 -28.36
N THR A 575 -4.33 -3.07 -28.89
CA THR A 575 -5.10 -2.03 -28.21
C THR A 575 -6.27 -1.64 -29.09
N MET A 576 -7.48 -1.67 -28.55
CA MET A 576 -8.66 -1.09 -29.19
C MET A 576 -9.08 0.14 -28.41
N ALA A 577 -9.38 1.21 -29.13
CA ALA A 577 -9.91 2.45 -28.59
C ALA A 577 -11.35 2.63 -29.08
N ASP A 578 -12.28 2.21 -28.23
CA ASP A 578 -13.65 2.71 -28.22
C ASP A 578 -13.60 4.22 -27.88
N ALA A 579 -14.31 5.07 -28.64
CA ALA A 579 -14.42 6.50 -28.35
C ALA A 579 -15.80 6.90 -27.80
N GLU A 580 -16.68 5.92 -27.53
CA GLU A 580 -17.93 6.10 -26.83
C GLU A 580 -17.68 6.23 -25.31
N GLN A 581 -17.43 7.45 -24.83
CA GLN A 581 -17.32 7.75 -23.39
C GLN A 581 -18.68 7.53 -22.69
N ASN A 582 -18.95 6.27 -22.32
CA ASN A 582 -20.20 5.81 -21.78
C ASN A 582 -20.10 5.73 -20.26
N THR A 583 -20.46 6.83 -19.61
CA THR A 583 -20.32 7.09 -18.16
C THR A 583 -21.26 6.25 -17.26
N SER A 584 -21.38 4.95 -17.53
CA SER A 584 -22.19 3.97 -16.82
C SER A 584 -21.40 3.36 -15.66
N ILE A 585 -21.45 4.02 -14.51
CA ILE A 585 -20.60 3.81 -13.32
C ILE A 585 -20.71 2.46 -12.57
N ASP A 586 -21.29 1.40 -13.16
CA ASP A 586 -21.54 0.13 -12.46
C ASP A 586 -21.22 -1.12 -13.30
N THR A 587 -20.31 -1.96 -12.76
CA THR A 587 -19.78 -3.24 -13.28
C THR A 587 -18.89 -3.21 -14.54
N ASN A 588 -17.72 -3.86 -14.45
CA ASN A 588 -16.73 -3.98 -15.54
C ASN A 588 -17.34 -4.59 -16.81
N GLN A 589 -17.12 -3.96 -17.97
CA GLN A 589 -17.53 -4.54 -19.24
C GLN A 589 -16.51 -5.58 -19.71
N THR A 590 -16.95 -6.82 -19.95
CA THR A 590 -16.17 -7.77 -20.75
C THR A 590 -16.73 -7.76 -22.17
N LEU A 591 -16.06 -7.04 -23.08
CA LEU A 591 -16.39 -7.03 -24.49
C LEU A 591 -16.13 -8.45 -25.06
N LEU A 592 -17.21 -9.24 -25.20
CA LEU A 592 -17.18 -10.61 -25.71
C LEU A 592 -17.34 -10.67 -27.23
N GLU A 593 -16.68 -9.75 -27.93
CA GLU A 593 -16.68 -9.71 -29.39
C GLU A 593 -15.46 -10.43 -29.98
N SER A 594 -15.66 -10.97 -31.18
CA SER A 594 -14.77 -11.98 -31.73
C SER A 594 -13.62 -11.37 -32.52
N VAL A 595 -12.61 -10.87 -31.80
CA VAL A 595 -11.33 -10.47 -32.38
C VAL A 595 -10.58 -11.71 -32.84
N PHE A 596 -10.39 -11.82 -34.15
CA PHE A 596 -9.66 -12.91 -34.80
C PHE A 596 -8.33 -12.40 -35.34
N ILE A 597 -7.30 -13.25 -35.25
CA ILE A 597 -5.95 -12.93 -35.72
C ILE A 597 -5.43 -14.06 -36.58
N GLN A 598 -5.11 -13.74 -37.83
CA GLN A 598 -4.74 -14.70 -38.85
C GLN A 598 -3.36 -14.36 -39.43
N THR A 599 -2.56 -15.40 -39.65
CA THR A 599 -1.28 -15.33 -40.39
C THR A 599 -1.32 -16.12 -41.69
N ASN A 600 -2.16 -17.15 -41.77
CA ASN A 600 -2.44 -17.90 -42.99
C ASN A 600 -3.82 -18.60 -42.89
N PRO A 601 -4.39 -19.14 -44.00
CA PRO A 601 -5.71 -19.78 -44.01
C PRO A 601 -5.93 -20.96 -43.05
N SER A 602 -4.87 -21.47 -42.39
CA SER A 602 -4.94 -22.60 -41.45
C SER A 602 -4.49 -22.25 -40.02
N ASN A 603 -4.09 -21.00 -39.75
CA ASN A 603 -3.73 -20.51 -38.42
C ASN A 603 -4.53 -19.26 -38.08
N ASN A 604 -5.45 -19.37 -37.12
CA ASN A 604 -6.30 -18.31 -36.61
C ASN A 604 -6.44 -18.46 -35.09
N ALA A 605 -6.11 -17.41 -34.34
CA ALA A 605 -6.28 -17.32 -32.89
C ALA A 605 -7.41 -16.35 -32.52
N ARG A 606 -8.12 -16.65 -31.43
CA ARG A 606 -9.09 -15.74 -30.81
C ARG A 606 -8.44 -15.07 -29.60
N VAL A 607 -8.48 -13.75 -29.53
CA VAL A 607 -7.93 -13.02 -28.38
C VAL A 607 -9.06 -12.52 -27.49
N ARG A 608 -8.89 -12.73 -26.18
CA ARG A 608 -9.69 -12.04 -25.16
C ARG A 608 -8.98 -10.74 -24.80
N LEU A 609 -9.67 -9.63 -24.97
CA LEU A 609 -9.22 -8.31 -24.51
C LEU A 609 -9.85 -8.01 -23.14
N ILE A 610 -9.22 -7.10 -22.39
CA ILE A 610 -9.64 -6.68 -21.06
C ILE A 610 -9.65 -5.15 -21.01
N GLU A 611 -10.72 -4.56 -20.47
CA GLU A 611 -10.84 -3.13 -20.21
C GLU A 611 -9.78 -2.68 -19.19
N THR A 612 -9.06 -1.59 -19.48
CA THR A 612 -8.00 -1.08 -18.59
C THR A 612 -8.43 0.20 -17.88
N GLY A 613 -9.09 0.04 -16.73
CA GLY A 613 -9.58 1.13 -15.89
C GLY A 613 -11.10 1.07 -15.68
N TYR A 614 -11.69 2.23 -15.39
CA TYR A 614 -13.12 2.49 -15.53
C TYR A 614 -13.28 3.54 -16.63
N ASP A 615 -14.08 3.26 -17.67
CA ASP A 615 -14.48 4.24 -18.70
C ASP A 615 -13.28 4.93 -19.39
N THR A 616 -12.30 4.13 -19.82
CA THR A 616 -11.14 4.60 -20.60
C THR A 616 -11.29 4.34 -22.11
N GLY A 617 -12.36 3.67 -22.53
CA GLY A 617 -12.54 3.14 -23.89
C GLY A 617 -11.47 2.14 -24.36
N THR A 618 -10.49 1.81 -23.50
CA THR A 618 -9.22 1.21 -23.94
C THR A 618 -9.11 -0.24 -23.49
N PHE A 619 -9.23 -1.14 -24.46
CA PHE A 619 -9.17 -2.59 -24.29
C PHE A 619 -7.83 -3.14 -24.75
N VAL A 620 -7.17 -3.93 -23.91
CA VAL A 620 -5.81 -4.44 -24.17
C VAL A 620 -5.74 -5.96 -24.08
N GLY A 621 -4.89 -6.56 -24.91
CA GLY A 621 -4.49 -7.97 -24.81
C GLY A 621 -3.16 -8.25 -25.50
N SER A 622 -2.63 -9.44 -25.31
CA SER A 622 -1.30 -9.83 -25.79
C SER A 622 -1.26 -11.29 -26.26
N ILE A 623 -0.53 -11.55 -27.34
CA ILE A 623 -0.36 -12.89 -27.95
C ILE A 623 1.12 -13.20 -28.19
N LEU A 624 1.56 -14.43 -27.90
CA LEU A 624 2.92 -14.86 -28.18
C LEU A 624 3.05 -15.32 -29.64
N ILE A 625 4.05 -14.83 -30.37
CA ILE A 625 4.34 -15.29 -31.74
C ILE A 625 5.41 -16.40 -31.66
N ALA A 626 5.06 -17.61 -32.07
CA ALA A 626 5.94 -18.77 -32.03
C ALA A 626 6.27 -19.31 -33.42
N SER A 627 7.48 -19.84 -33.58
CA SER A 627 7.80 -20.80 -34.63
C SER A 627 7.62 -22.23 -34.11
N ASN A 628 7.41 -23.19 -35.02
CA ASN A 628 7.45 -24.65 -34.77
C ASN A 628 6.21 -25.31 -34.14
N GLY A 629 5.07 -25.28 -34.84
CA GLY A 629 4.16 -26.44 -34.96
C GLY A 629 3.52 -27.05 -33.70
N ALA A 630 3.56 -26.39 -32.54
CA ALA A 630 2.88 -26.84 -31.33
C ALA A 630 1.35 -26.70 -31.49
N THR A 631 0.59 -27.69 -31.00
CA THR A 631 -0.87 -27.73 -31.17
C THR A 631 -1.59 -26.86 -30.14
N THR A 632 -1.97 -25.65 -30.58
CA THR A 632 -3.12 -24.86 -30.09
C THR A 632 -3.24 -24.67 -28.58
N ASP A 633 -2.45 -23.73 -28.04
CA ASP A 633 -2.94 -22.82 -27.00
C ASP A 633 -3.53 -21.59 -27.73
N PHE A 634 -4.70 -21.11 -27.33
CA PHE A 634 -5.39 -20.00 -28.01
C PHE A 634 -4.65 -18.66 -27.89
N ASN A 635 -3.70 -18.54 -26.96
CA ASN A 635 -2.91 -17.33 -26.72
C ASN A 635 -1.61 -17.25 -27.56
N VAL A 636 -1.36 -18.22 -28.45
CA VAL A 636 -0.10 -18.36 -29.21
C VAL A 636 -0.36 -18.48 -30.70
N ILE A 637 0.30 -17.66 -31.52
CA ILE A 637 0.17 -17.68 -32.99
C ILE A 637 1.42 -18.29 -33.62
N VAL A 638 1.24 -19.37 -34.38
CA VAL A 638 2.33 -20.03 -35.11
C VAL A 638 2.61 -19.34 -36.46
N ALA A 639 3.61 -18.46 -36.50
CA ALA A 639 3.95 -17.65 -37.67
C ALA A 639 5.36 -17.95 -38.22
N SER A 640 5.57 -17.58 -39.48
CA SER A 640 6.85 -17.56 -40.18
C SER A 640 7.31 -16.11 -40.44
N THR A 641 8.60 -15.92 -40.71
CA THR A 641 9.10 -14.61 -41.16
C THR A 641 8.54 -14.24 -42.52
N GLY A 642 8.02 -13.02 -42.63
CA GLY A 642 7.33 -12.52 -43.82
C GLY A 642 5.84 -12.87 -43.86
N ASP A 643 5.33 -13.64 -42.90
CA ASP A 643 3.89 -13.70 -42.64
C ASP A 643 3.40 -12.33 -42.14
N ILE A 644 2.15 -12.01 -42.43
CA ILE A 644 1.49 -10.79 -41.96
C ILE A 644 0.48 -11.20 -40.90
N LEU A 645 0.59 -10.63 -39.70
CA LEU A 645 -0.45 -10.70 -38.68
C LEU A 645 -1.59 -9.79 -39.11
N VAL A 646 -2.73 -10.35 -39.49
CA VAL A 646 -3.95 -9.60 -39.80
C VAL A 646 -4.93 -9.78 -38.65
N THR A 647 -5.31 -8.69 -37.99
CA THR A 647 -6.39 -8.69 -36.99
C THR A 647 -7.66 -8.11 -37.59
N THR A 648 -8.78 -8.76 -37.34
CA THR A 648 -10.11 -8.29 -37.75
C THR A 648 -11.07 -8.29 -36.57
N TYR A 649 -11.83 -7.20 -36.39
CA TYR A 649 -13.04 -7.21 -35.57
C TYR A 649 -14.25 -6.74 -36.41
N THR A 650 -15.45 -7.17 -36.00
CA THR A 650 -16.70 -6.71 -36.62
C THR A 650 -17.31 -5.67 -35.71
N ASP A 651 -17.37 -4.44 -36.20
CA ASP A 651 -17.84 -3.25 -35.51
C ASP A 651 -19.37 -3.14 -35.67
N GLU A 652 -20.13 -3.30 -34.58
CA GLU A 652 -21.59 -3.26 -34.58
C GLU A 652 -22.17 -1.83 -34.52
N ILE A 653 -21.77 -0.97 -35.48
CA ILE A 653 -22.60 0.03 -36.20
C ILE A 653 -21.70 1.09 -36.86
N ASN A 654 -21.97 1.40 -38.14
CA ASN A 654 -21.64 2.70 -38.73
C ASN A 654 -22.92 3.52 -38.99
N THR A 655 -22.80 4.80 -39.36
CA THR A 655 -23.94 5.73 -39.57
C THR A 655 -24.96 5.33 -40.66
N THR A 656 -24.82 4.16 -41.29
CA THR A 656 -25.80 3.59 -42.25
C THR A 656 -26.41 2.25 -41.80
N GLY A 657 -26.05 1.73 -40.61
CA GLY A 657 -26.62 0.49 -40.08
C GLY A 657 -26.08 -0.80 -40.72
N GLN A 658 -24.90 -0.75 -41.35
CA GLN A 658 -24.14 -1.94 -41.72
C GLN A 658 -23.05 -2.19 -40.68
N THR A 659 -22.75 -3.47 -40.42
CA THR A 659 -21.56 -3.89 -39.67
C THR A 659 -20.31 -3.49 -40.45
N ARG A 660 -19.32 -2.91 -39.77
CA ARG A 660 -18.05 -2.50 -40.38
C ARG A 660 -16.98 -3.51 -39.99
N LEU A 661 -16.49 -4.31 -40.95
CA LEU A 661 -15.29 -5.11 -40.71
C LEU A 661 -14.08 -4.16 -40.69
N VAL A 662 -13.50 -3.94 -39.52
CA VAL A 662 -12.27 -3.17 -39.37
C VAL A 662 -11.11 -4.16 -39.35
N THR A 663 -10.07 -3.85 -40.10
CA THR A 663 -8.90 -4.72 -40.32
C THR A 663 -7.64 -3.89 -40.21
N ASP A 664 -6.67 -4.38 -39.44
CA ASP A 664 -5.32 -3.82 -39.37
C ASP A 664 -4.28 -4.95 -39.46
N SER A 665 -3.03 -4.63 -39.80
CA SER A 665 -2.02 -5.66 -40.03
C SER A 665 -0.55 -5.25 -39.82
N ALA A 666 0.21 -6.11 -39.15
CA ALA A 666 1.63 -5.94 -38.84
C ALA A 666 2.51 -7.08 -39.41
N LEU A 667 3.79 -6.81 -39.69
CA LEU A 667 4.71 -7.76 -40.36
C LEU A 667 5.49 -8.64 -39.35
N VAL A 668 5.62 -9.95 -39.60
CA VAL A 668 6.42 -10.84 -38.74
C VAL A 668 7.88 -10.91 -39.18
N ALA A 669 8.80 -10.52 -38.29
CA ALA A 669 10.25 -10.49 -38.49
C ALA A 669 10.99 -11.63 -37.74
N VAL A 670 12.19 -11.99 -38.19
CA VAL A 670 13.15 -12.74 -37.33
C VAL A 670 13.70 -11.79 -36.28
N ALA A 671 14.06 -12.31 -35.10
CA ALA A 671 15.00 -11.67 -34.19
C ALA A 671 16.39 -11.55 -34.83
N THR A 672 16.58 -10.66 -35.80
CA THR A 672 17.88 -10.45 -36.42
C THR A 672 18.80 -9.68 -35.48
N THR A 673 19.86 -10.32 -34.98
CA THR A 673 21.06 -9.56 -34.58
C THR A 673 21.56 -8.78 -35.80
N PRO A 674 21.73 -7.45 -35.71
CA PRO A 674 21.92 -6.60 -36.87
C PRO A 674 23.17 -6.99 -37.66
N THR A 675 22.97 -7.48 -38.88
CA THR A 675 24.03 -7.90 -39.80
C THR A 675 23.84 -7.16 -41.11
N PRO A 676 24.81 -6.34 -41.57
CA PRO A 676 24.58 -5.37 -42.64
C PRO A 676 24.35 -6.02 -44.01
N THR A 677 23.41 -5.48 -44.77
CA THR A 677 23.00 -5.97 -46.10
C THR A 677 24.00 -5.58 -47.21
N PRO A 678 24.58 -6.53 -47.96
CA PRO A 678 25.47 -6.23 -49.10
C PRO A 678 24.79 -6.49 -50.46
N THR A 679 24.98 -5.59 -51.43
CA THR A 679 24.48 -5.70 -52.81
C THR A 679 25.38 -4.89 -53.78
N PRO A 680 25.78 -5.36 -54.98
CA PRO A 680 25.87 -6.74 -55.51
C PRO A 680 27.30 -7.11 -56.05
N THR A 681 27.42 -8.27 -56.70
CA THR A 681 28.67 -9.01 -57.02
C THR A 681 29.28 -8.78 -58.43
N VAL A 682 30.62 -8.74 -58.58
CA VAL A 682 31.41 -9.44 -59.65
C VAL A 682 32.95 -9.52 -59.39
N THR A 683 33.44 -10.71 -58.99
CA THR A 683 34.47 -11.58 -59.66
C THR A 683 35.66 -10.96 -60.46
N PRO A 684 36.94 -11.44 -60.36
CA PRO A 684 37.68 -12.10 -59.25
C PRO A 684 39.20 -11.73 -59.09
N THR A 685 39.87 -12.19 -57.99
CA THR A 685 41.32 -12.51 -57.71
C THR A 685 42.51 -11.87 -58.51
N VAL A 686 43.75 -11.61 -58.02
CA VAL A 686 44.60 -12.02 -56.87
C VAL A 686 45.58 -10.84 -56.57
N THR A 687 45.98 -10.45 -55.34
CA THR A 687 47.10 -11.03 -54.53
C THR A 687 47.32 -10.19 -53.25
N GLN A 688 47.79 -10.80 -52.16
CA GLN A 688 48.15 -10.08 -50.91
C GLN A 688 49.50 -9.33 -51.00
N THR A 689 49.61 -8.18 -50.32
CA THR A 689 50.63 -7.87 -49.30
C THR A 689 50.16 -6.66 -48.49
N THR A 690 50.61 -6.51 -47.24
CA THR A 690 50.06 -5.58 -46.23
C THR A 690 50.47 -4.11 -46.42
N THR A 691 49.61 -3.21 -45.95
CA THR A 691 49.91 -1.81 -45.59
C THR A 691 48.89 -1.40 -44.51
N PRO A 692 49.28 -0.69 -43.43
CA PRO A 692 48.35 -0.31 -42.36
C PRO A 692 47.44 0.84 -42.79
N THR A 693 46.13 0.71 -42.55
CA THR A 693 45.11 1.74 -42.80
C THR A 693 44.60 2.28 -41.47
N ALA A 694 44.27 3.57 -41.44
CA ALA A 694 44.06 4.34 -40.21
C ALA A 694 42.76 4.02 -39.45
N THR A 695 42.76 4.37 -38.16
CA THR A 695 41.58 4.42 -37.28
C THR A 695 40.47 5.26 -37.92
N PRO A 696 39.19 4.79 -37.93
CA PRO A 696 38.08 5.61 -38.36
C PRO A 696 37.91 6.83 -37.43
N THR A 697 37.55 7.97 -38.00
CA THR A 697 37.27 9.20 -37.24
C THR A 697 35.88 9.09 -36.61
N ALA A 698 35.77 9.35 -35.30
CA ALA A 698 34.48 9.40 -34.62
C ALA A 698 33.64 10.61 -35.09
N CYS A 699 32.32 10.46 -35.03
CA CYS A 699 31.35 11.49 -35.42
C CYS A 699 30.62 11.93 -34.14
N ALA A 700 30.85 13.16 -33.68
CA ALA A 700 30.26 13.64 -32.43
C ALA A 700 29.96 15.15 -32.49
N GLY A 701 28.82 15.55 -31.95
CA GLY A 701 28.38 16.93 -31.76
C GLY A 701 28.02 17.22 -30.30
N ASN A 702 27.21 18.24 -30.06
CA ASN A 702 26.70 18.62 -28.75
C ASN A 702 25.21 19.00 -28.84
N ILE A 703 24.51 19.01 -27.70
CA ILE A 703 23.18 19.63 -27.56
C ILE A 703 23.24 20.64 -26.40
N SER A 704 22.60 21.80 -26.54
CA SER A 704 22.50 22.80 -25.47
C SER A 704 21.16 23.54 -25.51
N GLY A 705 20.86 24.31 -24.48
CA GLY A 705 19.69 25.20 -24.47
C GLY A 705 19.42 25.76 -23.09
N GLN A 706 18.26 26.37 -22.91
CA GLN A 706 17.75 26.91 -21.67
C GLN A 706 16.40 26.32 -21.29
N VAL A 707 16.07 26.35 -20.00
CA VAL A 707 14.74 26.07 -19.45
C VAL A 707 14.24 27.33 -18.73
N THR A 708 13.08 27.86 -19.12
CA THR A 708 12.49 29.09 -18.58
C THR A 708 11.07 28.89 -18.08
N ASP A 709 10.60 29.79 -17.22
CA ASP A 709 9.20 29.90 -16.82
C ASP A 709 8.35 30.45 -17.98
N ALA A 710 7.28 29.75 -18.36
CA ALA A 710 6.42 30.13 -19.49
C ALA A 710 5.54 31.36 -19.23
N THR A 711 5.42 31.82 -17.99
CA THR A 711 4.64 32.99 -17.57
C THR A 711 5.53 34.21 -17.34
N THR A 712 6.67 34.07 -16.67
CA THR A 712 7.56 35.19 -16.33
C THR A 712 8.75 35.35 -17.28
N GLY A 713 9.17 34.28 -17.96
CA GLY A 713 10.39 34.24 -18.76
C GLY A 713 11.68 34.10 -17.93
N ASP A 714 11.60 33.90 -16.61
CA ASP A 714 12.76 33.73 -15.75
C ASP A 714 13.45 32.36 -15.97
N PRO A 715 14.79 32.27 -15.82
CA PRO A 715 15.52 31.02 -15.97
C PRO A 715 15.25 30.04 -14.81
N ILE A 716 14.80 28.83 -15.13
CA ILE A 716 14.56 27.77 -14.13
C ILE A 716 15.87 27.02 -13.88
N ALA A 717 16.45 27.24 -12.71
CA ALA A 717 17.67 26.57 -12.25
C ALA A 717 17.36 25.21 -11.59
N GLY A 718 18.18 24.19 -11.86
CA GLY A 718 17.98 22.84 -11.32
C GLY A 718 16.86 22.02 -12.00
N ALA A 719 16.33 22.48 -13.13
CA ALA A 719 15.48 21.66 -13.99
C ALA A 719 16.28 20.48 -14.53
N THR A 720 15.72 19.27 -14.48
CA THR A 720 16.32 18.08 -15.09
C THR A 720 16.01 18.07 -16.57
N VAL A 721 17.04 17.90 -17.40
CA VAL A 721 16.93 17.72 -18.84
C VAL A 721 17.46 16.33 -19.19
N VAL A 722 16.67 15.55 -19.93
CA VAL A 722 16.97 14.17 -20.31
C VAL A 722 17.19 14.11 -21.82
N LEU A 723 18.25 13.42 -22.23
CA LEU A 723 18.53 13.06 -23.61
C LEU A 723 18.19 11.57 -23.82
N ALA A 724 17.34 11.29 -24.79
CA ALA A 724 16.89 9.95 -25.14
C ALA A 724 17.09 9.66 -26.62
N GLN A 725 17.33 8.39 -26.97
CA GLN A 725 17.29 7.90 -28.34
C GLN A 725 16.08 6.98 -28.49
N GLY A 726 15.10 7.41 -29.29
CA GLY A 726 13.75 6.86 -29.22
C GLY A 726 13.19 7.00 -27.80
N THR A 727 12.63 5.92 -27.25
CA THR A 727 12.08 5.86 -25.89
C THR A 727 13.12 5.62 -24.79
N THR A 728 14.40 5.43 -25.12
CA THR A 728 15.45 5.07 -24.15
C THR A 728 16.26 6.30 -23.71
N PRO A 729 16.22 6.72 -22.43
CA PRO A 729 17.14 7.71 -21.88
C PRO A 729 18.58 7.21 -21.97
N ILE A 730 19.48 8.05 -22.49
CA ILE A 730 20.91 7.75 -22.66
C ILE A 730 21.82 8.65 -21.82
N ASP A 731 21.38 9.88 -21.52
CA ASP A 731 22.08 10.82 -20.65
C ASP A 731 21.08 11.79 -19.98
N SER A 732 21.49 12.45 -18.90
CA SER A 732 20.68 13.47 -18.23
C SER A 732 21.55 14.48 -17.50
N THR A 733 21.14 15.75 -17.51
CA THR A 733 21.84 16.86 -16.88
C THR A 733 20.85 17.75 -16.13
N THR A 734 21.34 18.72 -15.36
CA THR A 734 20.51 19.77 -14.74
C THR A 734 20.90 21.16 -15.20
N THR A 735 19.93 22.08 -15.22
CA THR A 735 20.18 23.48 -15.59
C THR A 735 20.94 24.24 -14.51
N ASN A 736 21.82 25.14 -14.93
CA ASN A 736 22.55 26.03 -14.04
C ASN A 736 21.69 27.22 -13.53
N ALA A 737 22.28 28.12 -12.75
CA ALA A 737 21.62 29.31 -12.22
C ALA A 737 21.19 30.37 -13.27
N GLN A 738 21.42 30.10 -14.56
CA GLN A 738 20.95 30.87 -15.71
C GLN A 738 20.01 30.05 -16.59
N GLY A 739 19.47 28.92 -16.08
CA GLY A 739 18.54 28.05 -16.80
C GLY A 739 19.21 27.21 -17.90
N ALA A 740 20.52 27.36 -18.13
CA ALA A 740 21.20 26.74 -19.26
C ALA A 740 21.73 25.33 -18.95
N TYR A 741 21.69 24.45 -19.94
CA TYR A 741 22.20 23.08 -19.90
C TYR A 741 23.03 22.72 -21.15
N THR A 742 23.80 21.63 -21.10
CA THR A 742 24.58 21.13 -22.24
C THR A 742 24.90 19.63 -22.10
N PHE A 743 24.73 18.88 -23.19
CA PHE A 743 25.28 17.55 -23.45
C PHE A 743 26.46 17.68 -24.42
N GLN A 744 27.61 17.06 -24.13
CA GLN A 744 28.83 17.21 -24.93
C GLN A 744 29.31 15.88 -25.51
N GLY A 745 29.78 15.89 -26.76
CA GLY A 745 30.29 14.68 -27.42
C GLY A 745 29.21 13.63 -27.71
N VAL A 746 27.98 14.09 -27.95
CA VAL A 746 26.84 13.23 -28.36
C VAL A 746 27.13 12.67 -29.74
N ASP A 747 26.95 11.36 -29.95
CA ASP A 747 27.12 10.73 -31.26
C ASP A 747 26.18 11.33 -32.31
N CYS A 748 26.54 11.19 -33.59
CA CYS A 748 25.71 11.69 -34.70
C CYS A 748 24.45 10.83 -34.90
N GLY A 749 23.25 11.42 -34.75
CA GLY A 749 21.97 10.71 -34.90
C GLY A 749 20.76 11.54 -34.46
N ASP A 750 19.59 10.91 -34.48
CA ASP A 750 18.33 11.49 -34.02
C ASP A 750 18.06 11.18 -32.54
N TYR A 751 17.51 12.16 -31.84
CA TYR A 751 17.29 12.16 -30.39
C TYR A 751 15.97 12.84 -30.01
N ILE A 752 15.48 12.51 -28.81
CA ILE A 752 14.42 13.22 -28.11
C ILE A 752 15.04 13.87 -26.88
N VAL A 753 14.73 15.14 -26.65
CA VAL A 753 15.08 15.88 -25.44
C VAL A 753 13.80 16.21 -24.68
N SER A 754 13.81 16.09 -23.36
CA SER A 754 12.72 16.56 -22.49
C SER A 754 13.26 17.28 -21.26
N ALA A 755 12.47 18.19 -20.69
CA ALA A 755 12.82 18.94 -19.50
C ALA A 755 11.68 18.95 -18.48
N GLN A 756 12.04 18.92 -17.19
CA GLN A 756 11.10 18.97 -16.08
C GLN A 756 11.68 19.69 -14.86
N ALA A 757 10.82 20.33 -14.05
CA ALA A 757 11.23 21.04 -12.84
C ALA A 757 10.19 20.89 -11.73
N THR A 758 10.63 20.86 -10.47
CA THR A 758 9.72 20.78 -9.31
C THR A 758 8.86 22.05 -9.22
N GLY A 759 7.54 21.89 -9.16
CA GLY A 759 6.59 23.01 -9.19
C GLY A 759 6.13 23.41 -10.59
N TYR A 760 6.55 22.68 -11.62
CA TYR A 760 6.19 22.91 -13.02
C TYR A 760 5.56 21.65 -13.63
N GLU A 761 4.81 21.83 -14.72
CA GLU A 761 4.37 20.76 -15.61
C GLU A 761 5.55 20.26 -16.46
N ASP A 762 5.59 18.97 -16.77
CA ASP A 762 6.63 18.38 -17.63
C ASP A 762 6.54 18.96 -19.06
N ALA A 763 7.68 19.28 -19.68
CA ALA A 763 7.69 19.77 -21.05
C ALA A 763 7.19 18.71 -22.05
N THR A 764 6.51 19.17 -23.12
CA THR A 764 6.37 18.37 -24.34
C THR A 764 7.77 18.02 -24.88
N PRO A 765 8.12 16.72 -25.05
CA PRO A 765 9.43 16.34 -25.57
C PRO A 765 9.66 16.83 -27.00
N GLN A 766 10.89 17.26 -27.29
CA GLN A 766 11.28 17.80 -28.59
C GLN A 766 12.24 16.85 -29.31
N GLN A 767 12.00 16.59 -30.59
CA GLN A 767 12.90 15.83 -31.45
C GLN A 767 14.01 16.74 -32.01
N THR A 768 15.23 16.22 -32.10
CA THR A 768 16.39 16.93 -32.62
C THR A 768 17.41 15.98 -33.25
N THR A 769 18.25 16.49 -34.15
CA THR A 769 19.31 15.73 -34.83
C THR A 769 20.68 16.32 -34.47
N VAL A 770 21.65 15.46 -34.20
CA VAL A 770 23.06 15.83 -33.93
C VAL A 770 23.91 15.54 -35.15
N GLU A 771 24.57 16.59 -35.65
CA GLU A 771 25.53 16.51 -36.76
C GLU A 771 26.99 16.65 -36.26
N ASN A 772 27.94 16.20 -37.08
CA ASN A 772 29.35 16.11 -36.68
C ASN A 772 29.98 17.48 -36.39
N GLY A 773 30.44 17.69 -35.16
CA GLY A 773 31.02 18.96 -34.70
C GLY A 773 30.02 20.11 -34.57
N VAL A 774 28.72 19.86 -34.75
CA VAL A 774 27.65 20.84 -34.57
C VAL A 774 27.20 20.86 -33.11
N THR A 775 26.73 22.02 -32.64
CA THR A 775 26.02 22.14 -31.36
C THR A 775 24.58 22.53 -31.68
N THR A 776 23.63 21.65 -31.39
CA THR A 776 22.20 21.87 -31.68
C THR A 776 21.51 22.49 -30.47
N GLU A 777 20.74 23.56 -30.68
CA GLU A 777 20.07 24.31 -29.61
C GLU A 777 18.60 23.86 -29.46
N VAL A 778 18.17 23.55 -28.23
CA VAL A 778 16.83 23.06 -27.88
C VAL A 778 16.37 23.70 -26.57
N ASP A 779 15.51 24.71 -26.64
CA ASP A 779 15.00 25.45 -25.49
C ASP A 779 13.65 24.93 -25.01
N PHE A 780 13.40 24.98 -23.70
CA PHE A 780 12.13 24.60 -23.08
C PHE A 780 11.53 25.76 -22.28
N SER A 781 10.20 25.85 -22.29
CA SER A 781 9.45 26.78 -21.47
C SER A 781 8.38 26.00 -20.70
N LEU A 782 8.42 26.07 -19.36
CA LEU A 782 7.59 25.25 -18.47
C LEU A 782 6.47 26.08 -17.84
N THR A 783 5.24 25.55 -17.85
CA THR A 783 4.11 26.12 -17.10
C THR A 783 4.24 25.78 -15.63
N ALA A 784 4.10 26.76 -14.73
CA ALA A 784 4.04 26.49 -13.30
C ALA A 784 2.79 25.65 -12.98
N ALA A 785 2.97 24.52 -12.30
CA ALA A 785 1.88 23.61 -11.99
C ALA A 785 0.90 24.27 -11.00
N PRO A 786 -0.43 24.09 -11.17
CA PRO A 786 -1.40 24.64 -10.24
C PRO A 786 -1.15 24.10 -8.84
N SER A 787 -0.93 25.00 -7.87
CA SER A 787 -0.74 24.61 -6.47
C SER A 787 -1.95 23.84 -5.97
N THR A 788 -1.75 22.67 -5.37
CA THR A 788 -2.82 21.83 -4.84
C THR A 788 -3.16 22.13 -3.38
N THR A 789 -2.39 22.99 -2.72
CA THR A 789 -2.55 23.37 -1.30
C THR A 789 -2.58 24.90 -1.13
N GLY A 790 -3.35 25.38 -0.17
CA GLY A 790 -3.44 26.78 0.25
C GLY A 790 -3.28 26.90 1.78
N ASN A 791 -3.62 28.07 2.34
CA ASN A 791 -3.51 28.33 3.77
C ASN A 791 -4.88 28.67 4.39
N ILE A 792 -5.07 28.34 5.67
CA ILE A 792 -6.19 28.83 6.50
C ILE A 792 -5.60 29.72 7.60
N THR A 793 -6.08 30.94 7.73
CA THR A 793 -5.69 31.89 8.81
C THR A 793 -6.93 32.43 9.51
N GLY A 794 -6.82 32.93 10.74
CA GLY A 794 -7.94 33.62 11.37
C GLY A 794 -7.71 34.03 12.81
N THR A 795 -8.76 34.53 13.45
CA THR A 795 -8.79 34.85 14.88
C THR A 795 -9.91 34.13 15.62
N VAL A 796 -9.67 33.69 16.86
CA VAL A 796 -10.72 33.28 17.79
C VAL A 796 -11.02 34.40 18.78
N THR A 797 -12.30 34.77 18.90
CA THR A 797 -12.76 35.84 19.79
C THR A 797 -13.90 35.41 20.69
N ASP A 798 -14.01 36.04 21.85
CA ASP A 798 -15.17 36.00 22.74
C ASP A 798 -16.36 36.68 22.06
N ALA A 799 -17.48 35.98 21.92
CA ALA A 799 -18.65 36.44 21.16
C ALA A 799 -19.43 37.57 21.84
N ASP A 800 -19.30 37.70 23.16
CA ASP A 800 -20.05 38.65 23.98
C ASP A 800 -19.32 40.01 24.09
N THR A 801 -17.99 40.01 24.00
CA THR A 801 -17.12 41.18 24.19
C THR A 801 -16.28 41.55 22.98
N GLY A 802 -16.09 40.64 22.01
CA GLY A 802 -15.16 40.80 20.89
C GLY A 802 -13.68 40.67 21.27
N SER A 803 -13.37 40.27 22.51
CA SER A 803 -11.98 40.12 22.98
C SER A 803 -11.29 38.91 22.34
N PRO A 804 -9.99 38.96 21.98
CA PRO A 804 -9.28 37.78 21.50
C PRO A 804 -9.15 36.71 22.59
N ILE A 805 -9.37 35.45 22.23
CA ILE A 805 -9.17 34.31 23.13
C ILE A 805 -7.82 33.68 22.81
N ALA A 806 -6.84 33.86 23.70
CA ALA A 806 -5.52 33.25 23.61
C ALA A 806 -5.53 31.80 24.13
N GLY A 807 -4.77 30.91 23.49
CA GLY A 807 -4.70 29.49 23.85
C GLY A 807 -5.96 28.67 23.56
N ALA A 808 -6.91 29.20 22.78
CA ALA A 808 -8.03 28.41 22.25
C ALA A 808 -7.49 27.33 21.31
N THR A 809 -7.93 26.09 21.45
CA THR A 809 -7.62 25.04 20.48
C THR A 809 -8.44 25.28 19.22
N VAL A 810 -7.77 25.33 18.07
CA VAL A 810 -8.42 25.43 16.76
C VAL A 810 -8.02 24.22 15.94
N ALA A 811 -8.93 23.68 15.15
CA ALA A 811 -8.67 22.57 14.25
C ALA A 811 -9.43 22.74 12.94
N TYR A 812 -8.89 22.23 11.84
CA TYR A 812 -9.66 22.02 10.61
C TYR A 812 -9.81 20.52 10.33
N GLY A 813 -10.87 20.15 9.62
CA GLY A 813 -11.23 18.74 9.45
C GLY A 813 -12.47 18.50 8.61
N GLU A 814 -12.86 17.23 8.52
CA GLU A 814 -14.12 16.80 7.90
C GLU A 814 -15.28 16.92 8.89
N GLY A 815 -16.50 17.09 8.37
CA GLY A 815 -17.73 17.15 9.16
C GLY A 815 -18.67 18.28 8.74
N THR A 816 -19.94 18.18 9.13
CA THR A 816 -20.99 19.18 8.85
C THR A 816 -21.42 19.97 10.08
N SER A 817 -20.98 19.56 11.27
CA SER A 817 -21.29 20.20 12.56
C SER A 817 -20.13 19.99 13.56
N PRO A 818 -20.04 20.79 14.65
CA PRO A 818 -19.09 20.54 15.73
C PRO A 818 -19.25 19.20 16.45
N GLN A 819 -20.38 18.51 16.31
CA GLN A 819 -20.66 17.21 16.95
C GLN A 819 -20.12 16.03 16.11
N ASP A 820 -20.08 16.21 14.79
CA ASP A 820 -19.66 15.20 13.80
C ASP A 820 -18.25 15.51 13.24
N PHE A 821 -17.50 16.36 13.93
CA PHE A 821 -16.24 16.92 13.47
C PHE A 821 -15.05 15.98 13.68
N VAL A 822 -14.32 15.68 12.60
CA VAL A 822 -13.12 14.84 12.59
C VAL A 822 -11.90 15.72 12.27
N PRO A 823 -11.12 16.16 13.27
CA PRO A 823 -9.98 17.05 13.05
C PRO A 823 -8.85 16.33 12.28
N ILE A 824 -8.38 16.96 11.22
CA ILE A 824 -7.20 16.54 10.44
C ILE A 824 -5.93 17.11 11.09
N TYR A 825 -5.93 18.41 11.37
CA TYR A 825 -4.87 19.11 12.12
C TYR A 825 -5.45 20.08 13.14
N GLN A 826 -4.69 20.31 14.22
CA GLN A 826 -5.02 21.27 15.27
C GLN A 826 -3.82 22.16 15.64
N THR A 827 -4.12 23.36 16.12
CA THR A 827 -3.19 24.38 16.61
C THR A 827 -3.81 25.09 17.82
N THR A 828 -3.13 26.09 18.38
CA THR A 828 -3.65 26.94 19.45
C THR A 828 -3.43 28.42 19.16
N THR A 829 -4.37 29.27 19.52
CA THR A 829 -4.28 30.71 19.23
C THR A 829 -3.16 31.44 20.00
N GLY A 830 -2.57 32.43 19.34
CA GLY A 830 -1.62 33.38 19.92
C GLY A 830 -2.26 34.32 20.96
N ALA A 831 -1.43 35.18 21.57
CA ALA A 831 -1.86 36.12 22.61
C ALA A 831 -2.86 37.20 22.11
N ASP A 832 -2.95 37.38 20.81
CA ASP A 832 -3.88 38.24 20.06
C ASP A 832 -5.06 37.46 19.44
N GLY A 833 -5.21 36.18 19.79
CA GLY A 833 -6.25 35.30 19.27
C GLY A 833 -6.00 34.75 17.86
N THR A 834 -4.87 35.08 17.22
CA THR A 834 -4.57 34.62 15.84
C THR A 834 -4.20 33.14 15.77
N TYR A 835 -4.47 32.50 14.62
CA TYR A 835 -3.99 31.17 14.28
C TYR A 835 -3.76 31.00 12.77
N GLU A 836 -3.00 29.97 12.40
CA GLU A 836 -2.65 29.62 11.02
C GLU A 836 -2.54 28.09 10.84
N PHE A 837 -2.95 27.61 9.67
CA PHE A 837 -2.64 26.31 9.09
C PHE A 837 -2.10 26.53 7.67
N ALA A 838 -0.84 26.18 7.43
CA ALA A 838 -0.21 26.35 6.12
C ALA A 838 -0.17 25.03 5.34
N GLY A 839 -0.35 25.09 4.02
CA GLY A 839 -0.29 23.91 3.14
C GLY A 839 -1.44 22.92 3.31
N VAL A 840 -2.66 23.42 3.56
CA VAL A 840 -3.91 22.64 3.58
C VAL A 840 -4.30 22.31 2.13
N ASP A 841 -4.65 21.07 1.82
CA ASP A 841 -5.13 20.67 0.47
C ASP A 841 -6.34 21.52 0.02
N ALA A 842 -6.48 21.73 -1.29
CA ALA A 842 -7.61 22.46 -1.85
C ALA A 842 -8.92 21.66 -1.71
N GLY A 843 -9.92 22.23 -1.03
CA GLY A 843 -11.11 21.50 -0.62
C GLY A 843 -12.03 22.31 0.29
N SER A 844 -13.14 21.69 0.71
CA SER A 844 -14.11 22.29 1.65
C SER A 844 -13.98 21.65 3.03
N TYR A 845 -13.64 22.44 4.05
CA TYR A 845 -13.35 21.97 5.40
C TYR A 845 -14.25 22.64 6.42
N LEU A 846 -14.50 21.94 7.53
CA LEU A 846 -14.96 22.59 8.75
C LEU A 846 -13.74 23.08 9.54
N VAL A 847 -13.78 24.31 10.05
CA VAL A 847 -12.79 24.85 10.99
C VAL A 847 -13.50 25.12 12.31
N ALA A 848 -13.08 24.43 13.36
CA ALA A 848 -13.68 24.45 14.69
C ALA A 848 -12.71 25.04 15.71
N ALA A 849 -13.24 25.77 16.70
CA ALA A 849 -12.47 26.27 17.84
C ALA A 849 -13.18 25.97 19.17
N GLN A 850 -12.39 25.76 20.22
CA GLN A 850 -12.84 25.53 21.59
C GLN A 850 -11.89 26.17 22.61
N ALA A 851 -12.42 26.59 23.75
CA ALA A 851 -11.65 27.12 24.87
C ALA A 851 -12.32 26.76 26.21
N THR A 852 -11.53 26.66 27.27
CA THR A 852 -12.07 26.41 28.63
C THR A 852 -12.95 27.57 29.06
N GLY A 853 -14.18 27.27 29.51
CA GLY A 853 -15.18 28.30 29.85
C GLY A 853 -15.98 28.84 28.65
N TYR A 854 -15.86 28.21 27.47
CA TYR A 854 -16.62 28.56 26.26
C TYR A 854 -17.38 27.35 25.69
N GLN A 855 -18.36 27.60 24.82
CA GLN A 855 -18.97 26.58 23.97
C GLN A 855 -18.14 26.44 22.67
N PRO A 856 -17.88 25.22 22.18
CA PRO A 856 -17.25 25.03 20.87
C PRO A 856 -18.09 25.62 19.74
N ASN A 857 -17.44 26.18 18.72
CA ASN A 857 -18.09 26.68 17.51
C ASN A 857 -17.26 26.32 16.27
N ALA A 858 -17.90 26.24 15.10
CA ALA A 858 -17.23 25.91 13.85
C ALA A 858 -17.89 26.58 12.64
N ILE A 859 -17.10 26.77 11.58
CA ILE A 859 -17.51 27.36 10.30
C ILE A 859 -17.00 26.50 9.14
N THR A 860 -17.73 26.47 8.02
CA THR A 860 -17.23 25.86 6.77
C THR A 860 -16.42 26.87 5.97
N VAL A 861 -15.29 26.46 5.42
CA VAL A 861 -14.44 27.27 4.53
C VAL A 861 -14.02 26.46 3.31
N THR A 862 -13.77 27.14 2.19
CA THR A 862 -13.16 26.53 1.00
C THR A 862 -11.73 27.02 0.87
N VAL A 863 -10.78 26.08 0.85
CA VAL A 863 -9.37 26.33 0.54
C VAL A 863 -9.20 26.20 -0.97
N VAL A 864 -8.61 27.22 -1.58
CA VAL A 864 -8.16 27.20 -2.97
C VAL A 864 -6.64 27.10 -2.96
N GLY A 865 -6.08 26.30 -3.85
CA GLY A 865 -4.63 26.10 -3.90
C GLY A 865 -3.89 27.38 -4.30
N GLY A 866 -2.76 27.65 -3.63
CA GLY A 866 -1.99 28.90 -3.72
C GLY A 866 -2.55 30.07 -2.91
N GLU A 867 -3.82 30.01 -2.49
CA GLU A 867 -4.52 31.12 -1.83
C GLU A 867 -4.51 31.02 -0.29
N THR A 868 -4.83 32.13 0.39
CA THR A 868 -5.01 32.17 1.84
C THR A 868 -6.46 32.49 2.22
N THR A 869 -7.16 31.49 2.77
CA THR A 869 -8.54 31.59 3.24
C THR A 869 -8.60 32.10 4.69
N THR A 870 -9.46 33.09 4.97
CA THR A 870 -9.65 33.63 6.33
C THR A 870 -10.87 32.99 7.03
N ALA A 871 -10.69 32.59 8.29
CA ALA A 871 -11.61 31.76 9.06
C ALA A 871 -11.76 32.28 10.52
N ASN A 872 -12.51 33.37 10.72
CA ASN A 872 -12.68 33.97 12.04
C ASN A 872 -13.83 33.31 12.82
N ILE A 873 -13.57 32.88 14.06
CA ILE A 873 -14.51 32.09 14.88
C ILE A 873 -14.80 32.82 16.19
N ALA A 874 -16.08 33.06 16.49
CA ALA A 874 -16.51 33.61 17.78
C ALA A 874 -17.03 32.50 18.70
N LEU A 875 -16.61 32.47 19.96
CA LEU A 875 -17.05 31.50 20.97
C LEU A 875 -17.93 32.18 22.02
N THR A 876 -19.10 31.59 22.32
CA THR A 876 -19.99 32.05 23.40
C THR A 876 -19.54 31.48 24.74
N SER A 877 -19.66 32.26 25.81
CA SER A 877 -19.30 31.84 27.16
C SER A 877 -20.15 30.66 27.68
N SER A 878 -19.50 29.67 28.29
CA SER A 878 -20.14 28.49 28.92
C SER A 878 -20.45 28.77 30.39
N ALA A 879 -21.71 29.07 30.70
CA ALA A 879 -22.19 29.02 32.07
C ALA A 879 -22.11 27.57 32.59
N THR A 880 -21.26 27.30 33.59
CA THR A 880 -21.15 25.98 34.21
C THR A 880 -22.43 25.63 34.96
N SER A 881 -23.21 24.71 34.41
CA SER A 881 -24.39 24.12 35.03
C SER A 881 -24.04 22.89 35.87
N CYS A 882 -24.66 22.75 37.04
CA CYS A 882 -24.56 21.59 37.92
C CYS A 882 -25.91 20.90 38.12
N ASP A 883 -25.89 19.57 38.26
CA ASP A 883 -27.10 18.75 38.43
C ASP A 883 -27.67 18.73 39.87
N VAL A 884 -26.91 19.22 40.86
CA VAL A 884 -27.24 19.10 42.29
C VAL A 884 -27.29 20.48 42.94
N ALA A 885 -28.46 20.85 43.46
CA ALA A 885 -28.66 22.10 44.20
C ALA A 885 -28.19 22.01 45.66
N THR A 886 -27.40 22.99 46.10
CA THR A 886 -26.90 23.14 47.48
C THR A 886 -27.46 24.37 48.18
N ALA A 887 -27.73 25.45 47.42
CA ALA A 887 -28.24 26.71 47.96
C ALA A 887 -29.35 27.32 47.09
N ILE A 888 -30.19 28.13 47.74
CA ILE A 888 -31.21 28.96 47.09
C ILE A 888 -31.26 30.33 47.76
N THR A 889 -31.28 31.40 46.95
CA THR A 889 -31.39 32.79 47.43
C THR A 889 -32.49 33.52 46.69
N SER A 890 -32.99 34.64 47.23
CA SER A 890 -34.00 35.47 46.57
C SER A 890 -33.69 36.96 46.72
N SER A 891 -33.65 37.66 45.59
CA SER A 891 -33.31 39.07 45.50
C SER A 891 -34.48 39.88 44.92
N PRO A 892 -34.89 40.99 45.56
CA PRO A 892 -34.48 41.42 46.89
C PRO A 892 -35.12 40.52 47.99
N SER A 893 -34.49 40.46 49.16
CA SER A 893 -35.00 39.73 50.33
C SER A 893 -36.13 40.45 51.08
N THR A 894 -36.34 41.74 50.79
CA THR A 894 -37.50 42.53 51.22
C THR A 894 -37.94 43.45 50.09
N VAL A 895 -39.24 43.50 49.80
CA VAL A 895 -39.86 44.41 48.83
C VAL A 895 -40.88 45.31 49.53
N THR A 896 -41.02 46.54 49.05
CA THR A 896 -42.16 47.42 49.36
C THR A 896 -42.90 47.73 48.06
N VAL A 897 -44.22 47.58 48.04
CA VAL A 897 -45.07 47.74 46.84
C VAL A 897 -46.38 48.45 47.20
N ALA A 898 -46.93 49.27 46.32
CA ALA A 898 -48.23 49.91 46.58
C ALA A 898 -49.40 48.94 46.39
N LYS A 899 -50.59 49.33 46.85
CA LYS A 899 -51.77 48.47 46.77
C LYS A 899 -52.41 48.55 45.38
N GLY A 900 -52.25 47.49 44.60
CA GLY A 900 -52.63 47.37 43.18
C GLY A 900 -51.41 47.15 42.27
N ASP A 901 -50.23 47.55 42.73
CA ASP A 901 -48.99 47.44 41.97
C ASP A 901 -48.38 46.04 42.03
N SER A 902 -47.49 45.79 41.07
CA SER A 902 -46.69 44.58 40.99
C SER A 902 -45.20 44.88 40.89
N THR A 903 -44.40 43.91 41.29
CA THR A 903 -42.94 43.99 41.45
C THR A 903 -42.34 42.60 41.26
N GLU A 904 -41.09 42.51 40.85
CA GLU A 904 -40.42 41.23 40.62
C GLU A 904 -39.51 40.84 41.77
N VAL A 905 -39.35 39.52 41.96
CA VAL A 905 -38.36 38.90 42.84
C VAL A 905 -37.71 37.77 42.06
N THR A 906 -36.39 37.87 41.86
CA THR A 906 -35.60 36.82 41.22
C THR A 906 -35.08 35.86 42.28
N VAL A 907 -35.21 34.57 42.01
CA VAL A 907 -34.71 33.48 42.84
C VAL A 907 -33.57 32.82 42.08
N MET A 908 -32.47 32.51 42.77
CA MET A 908 -31.29 31.85 42.20
C MET A 908 -31.04 30.54 42.95
N VAL A 909 -30.80 29.46 42.20
CA VAL A 909 -30.47 28.11 42.70
C VAL A 909 -29.06 27.76 42.23
N THR A 910 -28.20 27.36 43.16
CA THR A 910 -26.79 27.04 42.87
C THR A 910 -26.35 25.70 43.45
N GLY A 911 -25.36 25.07 42.81
CA GLY A 911 -24.76 23.81 43.22
C GLY A 911 -23.50 23.97 44.08
N GLU A 912 -22.67 22.92 44.14
CA GLU A 912 -21.35 23.00 44.79
C GLU A 912 -20.47 24.04 44.08
N ASP A 913 -19.59 24.72 44.82
CA ASP A 913 -18.76 25.85 44.36
C ASP A 913 -19.50 27.04 43.70
N GLY A 914 -20.84 27.07 43.73
CA GLY A 914 -21.65 28.22 43.30
C GLY A 914 -22.10 28.22 41.84
N CYS A 915 -21.89 27.12 41.11
CA CYS A 915 -22.41 26.91 39.74
C CYS A 915 -23.95 27.04 39.66
N ALA A 916 -24.47 27.36 38.48
CA ALA A 916 -25.91 27.46 38.22
C ALA A 916 -26.59 26.08 38.20
N VAL A 917 -27.84 25.97 38.68
CA VAL A 917 -28.65 24.74 38.53
C VAL A 917 -29.79 24.98 37.54
N VAL A 918 -29.67 24.39 36.36
CA VAL A 918 -30.57 24.62 35.21
C VAL A 918 -31.72 23.61 35.20
N GLY A 919 -32.95 24.03 34.87
CA GLY A 919 -34.08 23.11 34.71
C GLY A 919 -34.77 22.65 36.01
N ASP A 920 -34.34 23.13 37.17
CA ASP A 920 -34.91 22.78 38.48
C ASP A 920 -36.15 23.62 38.83
N LYS A 921 -37.03 23.08 39.67
CA LYS A 921 -38.41 23.55 39.85
C LYS A 921 -38.57 24.31 41.16
N VAL A 922 -38.76 25.62 41.07
CA VAL A 922 -39.05 26.49 42.20
C VAL A 922 -40.55 26.72 42.34
N LYS A 923 -41.10 26.39 43.50
CA LYS A 923 -42.48 26.70 43.91
C LYS A 923 -42.49 27.95 44.79
N ALA A 924 -43.28 28.95 44.39
CA ALA A 924 -43.58 30.11 45.22
C ALA A 924 -44.85 29.90 46.06
N THR A 925 -44.91 30.44 47.28
CA THR A 925 -46.11 30.40 48.13
C THR A 925 -46.14 31.59 49.10
N SER A 926 -47.17 32.43 49.00
CA SER A 926 -47.47 33.50 49.95
C SER A 926 -48.14 32.93 51.21
N ASN A 927 -47.72 33.39 52.39
CA ASN A 927 -48.38 33.04 53.66
C ASN A 927 -49.71 33.78 53.91
N ASN A 928 -50.03 34.81 53.11
CA ASN A 928 -51.25 35.59 53.21
C ASN A 928 -51.60 36.21 51.84
N THR A 929 -52.32 35.44 51.02
CA THR A 929 -52.75 35.85 49.67
C THR A 929 -53.66 37.08 49.67
N SER A 930 -54.40 37.31 50.75
CA SER A 930 -55.22 38.51 50.96
C SER A 930 -54.38 39.79 51.15
N ILE A 931 -53.07 39.68 51.44
CA ILE A 931 -52.12 40.80 51.47
C ILE A 931 -51.33 40.85 50.16
N ALA A 932 -50.70 39.75 49.75
CA ALA A 932 -49.94 39.68 48.51
C ALA A 932 -50.00 38.31 47.83
N THR A 933 -50.17 38.31 46.50
CA THR A 933 -50.14 37.13 45.63
C THR A 933 -48.84 37.05 44.84
N VAL A 934 -48.52 35.85 44.33
CA VAL A 934 -47.34 35.57 43.50
C VAL A 934 -47.76 34.81 42.24
N SER A 935 -47.19 35.19 41.10
CA SER A 935 -47.38 34.55 39.81
C SER A 935 -46.03 34.39 39.09
N PRO A 936 -45.77 33.25 38.42
CA PRO A 936 -46.53 32.00 38.52
C PRO A 936 -46.37 31.34 39.91
N SER A 937 -47.19 30.34 40.23
CA SER A 937 -47.04 29.61 41.52
C SER A 937 -45.91 28.57 41.52
N LYS A 938 -45.42 28.22 40.33
CA LYS A 938 -44.23 27.41 40.07
C LYS A 938 -43.57 27.92 38.79
N ALA A 939 -42.24 27.85 38.73
CA ALA A 939 -41.48 28.05 37.50
C ALA A 939 -40.19 27.22 37.56
N THR A 940 -39.45 27.21 36.45
CA THR A 940 -38.23 26.44 36.26
C THR A 940 -37.04 27.39 36.11
N THR A 941 -35.85 27.01 36.58
CA THR A 941 -34.63 27.82 36.43
C THR A 941 -34.10 27.85 35.00
N ASP A 942 -33.60 29.02 34.59
CA ASP A 942 -32.94 29.26 33.31
C ASP A 942 -31.47 28.77 33.30
N ALA A 943 -30.74 29.05 32.21
CA ALA A 943 -29.33 28.71 32.05
C ALA A 943 -28.40 29.33 33.12
N ASN A 944 -28.85 30.38 33.82
CA ASN A 944 -28.12 31.06 34.89
C ASN A 944 -28.54 30.56 36.29
N GLY A 945 -29.37 29.52 36.37
CA GLY A 945 -29.94 29.04 37.63
C GLY A 945 -30.98 29.99 38.23
N GLN A 946 -31.51 30.93 37.44
CA GLN A 946 -32.40 32.00 37.88
C GLN A 946 -33.85 31.78 37.46
N VAL A 947 -34.77 32.31 38.25
CA VAL A 947 -36.21 32.30 37.96
C VAL A 947 -36.90 33.48 38.63
N THR A 948 -37.63 34.26 37.83
CA THR A 948 -38.29 35.50 38.30
C THR A 948 -39.78 35.27 38.59
N PHE A 949 -40.25 35.83 39.70
CA PHE A 949 -41.64 35.78 40.13
C PHE A 949 -42.23 37.19 40.29
N THR A 950 -43.38 37.43 39.69
CA THR A 950 -44.15 38.67 39.88
C THR A 950 -44.96 38.57 41.17
N ILE A 951 -44.79 39.55 42.07
CA ILE A 951 -45.56 39.72 43.30
C ILE A 951 -46.56 40.86 43.12
N THR A 952 -47.80 40.72 43.57
CA THR A 952 -48.85 41.76 43.50
C THR A 952 -49.33 42.15 44.89
N GLY A 953 -49.41 43.45 45.18
CA GLY A 953 -49.87 43.99 46.47
C GLY A 953 -51.39 44.15 46.54
N ASN A 954 -52.10 43.22 47.20
CA ASN A 954 -53.57 43.20 47.22
C ASN A 954 -54.19 44.08 48.31
N LYS A 955 -53.54 44.17 49.49
CA LYS A 955 -54.05 44.89 50.67
C LYS A 955 -52.91 45.34 51.56
N LYS A 956 -52.97 46.58 52.07
CA LYS A 956 -51.98 47.13 53.02
C LYS A 956 -51.72 46.15 54.18
N GLY A 957 -50.46 45.82 54.40
CA GLY A 957 -49.99 44.87 55.42
C GLY A 957 -48.65 44.26 55.03
N SER A 958 -48.20 43.26 55.77
CA SER A 958 -46.97 42.51 55.46
C SER A 958 -47.24 41.03 55.24
N ALA A 959 -46.67 40.47 54.18
CA ALA A 959 -46.70 39.05 53.85
C ALA A 959 -45.27 38.49 53.72
N LYS A 960 -45.17 37.16 53.70
CA LYS A 960 -43.93 36.40 53.43
C LYS A 960 -44.19 35.48 52.25
N VAL A 961 -43.48 35.70 51.15
CA VAL A 961 -43.44 34.75 50.03
C VAL A 961 -42.26 33.82 50.28
N THR A 962 -42.55 32.52 50.38
CA THR A 962 -41.53 31.48 50.48
C THR A 962 -41.32 30.90 49.09
N PHE A 963 -40.06 30.83 48.65
CA PHE A 963 -39.66 30.14 47.45
C PHE A 963 -38.98 28.84 47.88
N LYS A 964 -39.47 27.71 47.39
CA LYS A 964 -38.96 26.38 47.69
C LYS A 964 -38.57 25.68 46.40
N GLU A 965 -37.33 25.24 46.33
CA GLU A 965 -36.82 24.29 45.35
C GLU A 965 -37.29 22.86 45.76
N THR A 966 -37.66 22.01 44.79
CA THR A 966 -38.50 20.81 45.07
C THR A 966 -37.76 19.50 45.30
N THR A 967 -36.54 19.38 44.81
CA THR A 967 -35.68 18.20 44.70
C THR A 967 -34.77 18.06 45.94
N ALA A 968 -33.89 19.04 46.19
CA ALA A 968 -33.04 19.16 47.38
C ALA A 968 -33.77 19.79 48.59
N ASN A 969 -35.03 20.21 48.44
CA ASN A 969 -35.92 20.71 49.50
C ASN A 969 -35.43 22.04 50.15
N LEU A 970 -34.64 22.82 49.40
CA LEU A 970 -34.09 24.11 49.82
C LEU A 970 -35.17 25.21 49.81
N LYS A 971 -34.98 26.26 50.63
CA LYS A 971 -35.98 27.34 50.77
C LYS A 971 -35.38 28.71 51.12
N THR A 972 -35.84 29.74 50.41
CA THR A 972 -35.61 31.16 50.72
C THR A 972 -36.94 31.88 50.94
N LYS A 973 -36.91 33.12 51.47
CA LYS A 973 -38.10 33.91 51.79
C LYS A 973 -37.87 35.40 51.53
N THR A 974 -38.80 36.03 50.82
CA THR A 974 -38.86 37.49 50.69
C THR A 974 -40.01 38.06 51.52
N MET A 975 -39.71 39.11 52.28
CA MET A 975 -40.69 39.94 52.99
C MET A 975 -41.37 40.89 52.01
N ILE A 976 -42.70 40.95 51.99
CA ILE A 976 -43.47 41.85 51.13
C ILE A 976 -44.25 42.83 52.01
N ASN A 977 -43.93 44.12 51.91
CA ASN A 977 -44.65 45.19 52.60
C ASN A 977 -45.55 45.92 51.60
N VAL A 978 -46.87 45.75 51.73
CA VAL A 978 -47.85 46.45 50.89
C VAL A 978 -48.22 47.76 51.57
N THR A 979 -47.98 48.89 50.90
CA THR A 979 -48.34 50.22 51.40
C THR A 979 -49.82 50.55 51.17
N LYS A 980 -50.21 51.82 51.28
CA LYS A 980 -51.59 52.24 50.97
C LYS A 980 -51.88 52.15 49.48
#